data_AF-A0A812YGN3-F1
#
_entry.id   AF-A0A812YGN3-F1
#
_cell.length_a   1.000
_cell.length_b   1.000
_cell.length_c   1.000
_cell.angle_alpha   90.00
_cell.angle_beta   90.00
_cell.angle_gamma   90.00
#
_symmetry.space_group_name_H-M   'P 1'
#
loop_
_entity.id
_entity.type
_entity.pdbx_description
1 polymer ?
#
loop_
_entity_poly.entity_id
_entity_poly.type
_entity_poly.pdbx_seq_one_letter_code
_entity_poly.pdbx_strand_id
1 'polypeptide(L)'
;MATHTIGTVDHYLLVLGTLLDLFQMDTDPFPNLASPSFPRQQPVLASRATTTRRTAIHIPFPPNTSASVLIFLRLHDGELDWWLCYFVDIRFWQVIQMTTLPALRMPSILINQQSVTSQQRFTTSQNRFYLDTLHGLRQPNPSFQRLDYYDPSIREYQYSLFMTDESTKMNKIRVSWTDGSPDVAGCPADCSSGTSSCVCPVSVEFQAVFDRIPSTQELVQLKVGAFAPSSACASCGDVKAYHAGVIDKETIFEYQGRYYKNVVSLVHVAGKSFRNPPLFGFTETPSSRSAMWEVESLLEHLVTHPNTAPFVSVRLIQRLVSSNPSSEYIRDVSEAFRTGRYGDQVFSGRHGDLAAAVAAVLLHPEASSSSQSRGTLREPLVKLVHFLRATEFVDADRRELIFKELQDLIGQAPFMSPSVFNFYRPDFQPSGLPDGLVAPEAQIFEGANVVNFMNGMLSMIKHGGLSDCDGGLGLATETCGQGQSFTKAWGSQSEALEELNLLLTGGRLTNKSQQIAQAAYEKEGIQAAQEAIVLAPEFNALGDPRPEGSQRDDATEGAPTTTRAPASYKALINLYLGGGADTFNLVVPIDCDLHAEYQAVRKTAAMPSANLLEVSTVGQSCSKFGVHRKLPVLHSLYQEGRAAFVSNIGSLVEPMDKNDYFKGSKTTCAGLFSHSDQSEAAQTLKCQVRGSGPKGVGGRMADSLSQTQNLRTMSFSLNGRQTWAQGSYTSQVGVPVTGEVPTLLNYTGKRQLLDDLTRQKLGNVYCEEYAKSAGALVDSNQALFEQLANVSLMTSSWDAIPSGSEGKLMKTMQAVAKLIVTRTERQVERDFFYVELGGFDTHNEIHEVMDENFDYVNIALEAFVAELKAQGIFDAVTMVSSSDFGRTLTSNGKGTDHGWAGNHFVLGGAVRGGKVLNDYPESLLEGNNQDVGRGRLIPKYPWESLLFPVSEWMGVSPSDHPTIFPNLPNFNSSYILATSTLFD
;
A
#
# COMPACT_ATOMS: atom_id res chain seq x y z
N MET A 1 -54.45 28.95 -21.12
CA MET A 1 -54.09 28.07 -22.25
C MET A 1 -52.83 27.33 -21.82
N ALA A 2 -52.78 26.01 -21.66
CA ALA A 2 -53.83 25.00 -21.83
C ALA A 2 -53.84 23.96 -20.68
N THR A 3 -55.07 23.64 -20.22
CA THR A 3 -55.64 22.30 -19.96
C THR A 3 -54.81 21.06 -20.39
N HIS A 4 -54.85 19.86 -19.79
CA HIS A 4 -55.58 19.21 -18.68
C HIS A 4 -54.97 17.77 -18.48
N THR A 5 -55.29 16.87 -17.51
CA THR A 5 -56.29 16.78 -16.43
C THR A 5 -55.83 15.89 -15.24
N ILE A 6 -56.46 16.10 -14.08
CA ILE A 6 -56.86 15.20 -12.97
C ILE A 6 -56.60 13.68 -13.07
N GLY A 7 -56.22 13.06 -11.93
CA GLY A 7 -56.35 11.61 -11.65
C GLY A 7 -56.16 11.26 -10.15
N THR A 8 -57.25 11.14 -9.39
CA THR A 8 -57.26 10.87 -7.93
C THR A 8 -58.21 9.72 -7.56
N VAL A 9 -57.85 8.92 -6.54
CA VAL A 9 -58.65 8.01 -5.65
C VAL A 9 -57.60 7.03 -5.02
N ASP A 10 -57.38 6.94 -3.70
CA ASP A 10 -58.23 6.43 -2.59
C ASP A 10 -58.43 4.89 -2.62
N HIS A 11 -58.45 4.11 -1.51
CA HIS A 11 -58.55 4.38 -0.06
C HIS A 11 -58.17 3.10 0.79
N TYR A 12 -58.05 3.22 2.13
CA TYR A 12 -57.97 2.15 3.19
C TYR A 12 -56.76 1.17 3.20
N LEU A 13 -56.18 0.63 4.30
CA LEU A 13 -56.46 0.51 5.77
C LEU A 13 -57.32 -0.71 6.23
N LEU A 14 -57.07 -1.25 7.45
CA LEU A 14 -57.60 -2.47 8.15
C LEU A 14 -56.80 -3.78 7.86
N VAL A 15 -56.64 -4.79 8.76
CA VAL A 15 -57.00 -4.99 10.21
C VAL A 15 -56.12 -6.07 10.92
N LEU A 16 -56.27 -6.26 12.26
CA LEU A 16 -55.64 -7.34 13.07
C LEU A 16 -56.43 -8.67 13.04
N GLY A 17 -55.83 -9.84 13.37
CA GLY A 17 -56.62 -11.05 13.67
C GLY A 17 -55.85 -12.36 13.94
N THR A 18 -55.77 -12.74 15.21
CA THR A 18 -55.19 -13.96 15.82
C THR A 18 -55.76 -15.33 15.43
N LEU A 19 -54.90 -16.36 15.41
CA LEU A 19 -55.07 -17.76 15.89
C LEU A 19 -53.69 -18.47 15.73
N LEU A 20 -52.98 -19.11 16.67
CA LEU A 20 -53.19 -19.59 18.06
C LEU A 20 -53.73 -21.03 18.21
N ASP A 21 -52.85 -21.99 18.54
CA ASP A 21 -53.18 -23.28 19.19
C ASP A 21 -51.96 -23.83 19.99
N LEU A 22 -52.20 -24.30 21.23
CA LEU A 22 -51.48 -25.27 22.11
C LEU A 22 -49.92 -25.43 22.07
N PHE A 23 -49.19 -25.58 23.20
CA PHE A 23 -49.55 -25.98 24.57
C PHE A 23 -48.53 -25.46 25.63
N GLN A 24 -48.98 -24.74 26.68
CA GLN A 24 -48.41 -24.55 28.06
C GLN A 24 -46.93 -24.09 28.25
N MET A 25 -46.51 -23.39 29.32
CA MET A 25 -47.05 -22.97 30.64
C MET A 25 -46.20 -21.75 31.13
N ASP A 26 -46.43 -20.93 32.17
CA ASP A 26 -47.57 -20.40 32.99
C ASP A 26 -46.93 -19.53 34.12
N THR A 27 -47.49 -18.49 34.75
CA THR A 27 -48.58 -17.52 34.45
C THR A 27 -48.43 -16.29 35.39
N ASP A 28 -48.74 -15.07 34.89
CA ASP A 28 -49.53 -13.94 35.49
C ASP A 28 -49.50 -13.54 37.01
N PRO A 29 -50.07 -12.38 37.45
CA PRO A 29 -50.50 -11.15 36.72
C PRO A 29 -50.16 -9.78 37.40
N PHE A 30 -50.59 -8.69 36.74
CA PHE A 30 -50.81 -7.28 37.19
C PHE A 30 -52.10 -7.13 38.08
N PRO A 31 -52.73 -5.96 38.46
CA PRO A 31 -52.78 -4.60 37.81
C PRO A 31 -53.11 -3.33 38.69
N ASN A 32 -53.54 -2.22 38.01
CA ASN A 32 -54.41 -1.08 38.45
C ASN A 32 -53.82 0.18 39.16
N LEU A 33 -54.37 1.42 39.07
CA LEU A 33 -55.21 2.14 38.06
C LEU A 33 -55.34 3.68 38.39
N ALA A 34 -55.47 4.53 37.36
CA ALA A 34 -56.21 5.82 37.26
C ALA A 34 -55.88 7.13 38.08
N SER A 35 -56.28 8.27 37.46
CA SER A 35 -56.06 9.71 37.78
C SER A 35 -57.27 10.37 38.54
N PRO A 36 -57.55 11.72 38.59
CA PRO A 36 -56.83 12.96 38.17
C PRO A 36 -56.94 14.22 39.13
N SER A 37 -56.33 15.38 38.78
CA SER A 37 -56.97 16.74 38.70
C SER A 37 -55.98 17.95 38.61
N PHE A 38 -56.48 19.16 38.27
CA PHE A 38 -55.74 20.42 37.97
C PHE A 38 -56.56 21.66 38.43
N PRO A 39 -55.96 22.87 38.65
CA PRO A 39 -56.20 23.98 37.70
C PRO A 39 -55.13 25.12 37.59
N ARG A 40 -54.76 25.43 36.32
CA ARG A 40 -54.65 26.75 35.62
C ARG A 40 -54.32 28.09 36.35
N GLN A 41 -53.47 28.90 35.71
CA GLN A 41 -53.88 30.14 34.96
C GLN A 41 -52.83 30.66 33.95
N GLN A 42 -53.28 31.39 32.90
CA GLN A 42 -52.51 32.07 31.82
C GLN A 42 -53.41 33.16 31.18
N PRO A 43 -52.86 34.28 30.65
CA PRO A 43 -52.75 34.50 29.18
C PRO A 43 -51.42 35.21 28.75
N VAL A 44 -50.89 35.18 27.50
CA VAL A 44 -51.42 35.27 26.11
C VAL A 44 -51.70 36.74 25.69
N LEU A 45 -51.11 37.34 24.63
CA LEU A 45 -50.23 36.86 23.53
C LEU A 45 -49.21 37.96 23.05
N ALA A 46 -48.55 37.78 21.89
CA ALA A 46 -47.33 38.52 21.48
C ALA A 46 -47.21 38.85 19.96
N SER A 47 -46.24 39.71 19.55
CA SER A 47 -45.90 40.01 18.14
C SER A 47 -44.47 40.56 17.92
N ARG A 48 -43.88 40.65 16.70
CA ARG A 48 -43.70 39.70 15.56
C ARG A 48 -42.84 40.36 14.46
N ALA A 49 -41.66 39.84 14.09
CA ALA A 49 -40.97 40.22 12.84
C ALA A 49 -39.94 39.18 12.35
N THR A 50 -40.04 38.85 11.07
CA THR A 50 -39.30 37.88 10.26
C THR A 50 -37.77 38.03 10.18
N THR A 51 -37.02 36.92 10.26
CA THR A 51 -36.27 36.38 9.09
C THR A 51 -35.72 34.97 9.32
N THR A 52 -36.24 33.97 8.59
CA THR A 52 -35.67 32.62 8.53
C THR A 52 -34.70 32.49 7.35
N ARG A 53 -33.40 32.62 7.58
CA ARG A 53 -32.40 32.09 6.65
C ARG A 53 -32.37 30.57 6.78
N ARG A 54 -32.69 29.84 5.71
CA ARG A 54 -32.31 28.43 5.58
C ARG A 54 -30.81 28.36 5.28
N THR A 55 -29.98 28.27 6.31
CA THR A 55 -28.58 27.85 6.13
C THR A 55 -28.58 26.34 5.95
N ALA A 56 -28.64 25.87 4.70
CA ALA A 56 -28.37 24.48 4.39
C ALA A 56 -26.86 24.25 4.54
N ILE A 57 -26.44 23.63 5.64
CA ILE A 57 -25.06 23.17 5.80
C ILE A 57 -24.90 21.92 4.94
N HIS A 58 -24.56 22.12 3.67
CA HIS A 58 -24.05 21.05 2.82
C HIS A 58 -22.65 20.68 3.31
N ILE A 59 -22.55 19.58 4.06
CA ILE A 59 -21.28 18.89 4.27
C ILE A 59 -21.04 18.03 3.01
N PRO A 60 -19.99 18.30 2.20
CA PRO A 60 -19.69 17.44 1.07
C PRO A 60 -18.99 16.17 1.57
N PHE A 61 -19.61 15.02 1.36
CA PHE A 61 -18.90 13.74 1.45
C PHE A 61 -17.97 13.59 0.24
N PRO A 62 -16.68 13.25 0.41
CA PRO A 62 -15.79 13.00 -0.70
C PRO A 62 -16.24 11.74 -1.48
N PRO A 63 -16.17 11.74 -2.83
CA PRO A 63 -16.82 10.74 -3.68
C PRO A 63 -16.04 9.41 -3.78
N ASN A 64 -15.66 8.80 -2.65
CA ASN A 64 -14.84 7.57 -2.63
C ASN A 64 -15.16 6.55 -1.50
N THR A 65 -16.25 6.72 -0.74
CA THR A 65 -16.64 5.74 0.29
C THR A 65 -17.16 4.44 -0.32
N SER A 66 -16.37 3.35 -0.18
CA SER A 66 -16.76 2.00 -0.59
C SER A 66 -17.11 1.13 0.62
N ALA A 67 -18.20 0.35 0.53
CA ALA A 67 -18.63 -0.53 1.61
C ALA A 67 -17.73 -1.77 1.76
N SER A 68 -17.61 -2.32 2.97
CA SER A 68 -16.85 -3.54 3.26
C SER A 68 -17.38 -4.24 4.52
N VAL A 69 -17.22 -5.58 4.58
CA VAL A 69 -17.91 -6.43 5.56
C VAL A 69 -17.03 -6.72 6.78
N LEU A 70 -17.59 -6.50 7.98
CA LEU A 70 -17.02 -6.95 9.24
C LEU A 70 -17.32 -8.45 9.44
N ILE A 71 -16.30 -9.30 9.45
CA ILE A 71 -16.48 -10.75 9.62
C ILE A 71 -16.64 -11.06 11.11
N PHE A 72 -17.87 -11.44 11.50
CA PHE A 72 -18.14 -12.09 12.79
C PHE A 72 -18.10 -13.61 12.61
N LEU A 73 -17.06 -14.26 13.14
CA LEU A 73 -17.09 -15.72 13.35
C LEU A 73 -17.71 -16.00 14.72
N ARG A 74 -18.91 -16.57 14.73
CA ARG A 74 -19.50 -17.23 15.91
C ARG A 74 -19.29 -18.73 15.78
N LEU A 75 -18.50 -19.30 16.67
CA LEU A 75 -18.37 -20.75 16.81
C LEU A 75 -19.31 -21.19 17.93
N HIS A 76 -20.22 -22.11 17.62
CA HIS A 76 -21.04 -22.79 18.62
C HIS A 76 -20.42 -24.16 18.93
N ASP A 77 -19.76 -24.23 20.08
CA ASP A 77 -19.69 -25.45 20.88
C ASP A 77 -20.41 -25.20 22.20
N GLY A 78 -20.71 -26.28 22.94
CA GLY A 78 -21.45 -26.19 24.20
C GLY A 78 -20.75 -25.31 25.24
N GLU A 79 -21.51 -24.39 25.84
CA GLU A 79 -21.17 -23.61 27.05
C GLU A 79 -20.22 -22.39 26.92
N LEU A 80 -19.64 -22.05 25.75
CA LEU A 80 -18.89 -20.78 25.58
C LEU A 80 -19.16 -20.06 24.24
N ASP A 81 -19.63 -18.81 24.32
CA ASP A 81 -19.82 -17.91 23.17
C ASP A 81 -18.53 -17.11 22.89
N TRP A 82 -17.82 -17.44 21.81
CA TRP A 82 -16.63 -16.70 21.36
C TRP A 82 -16.92 -15.82 20.14
N TRP A 83 -16.38 -14.59 20.15
CA TRP A 83 -16.46 -13.64 19.04
C TRP A 83 -15.05 -13.25 18.57
N LEU A 84 -14.68 -13.64 17.35
CA LEU A 84 -13.50 -13.09 16.67
C LEU A 84 -13.87 -11.81 15.88
N CYS A 85 -13.02 -10.80 15.97
CA CYS A 85 -13.07 -9.60 15.13
C CYS A 85 -11.68 -9.31 14.57
N TYR A 86 -11.51 -9.39 13.25
CA TYR A 86 -10.29 -9.05 12.52
C TYR A 86 -10.64 -8.27 11.25
N PHE A 87 -9.76 -7.35 10.85
CA PHE A 87 -9.89 -6.61 9.60
C PHE A 87 -9.11 -7.30 8.47
N VAL A 88 -9.74 -7.42 7.30
CA VAL A 88 -9.11 -7.89 6.05
C VAL A 88 -9.49 -6.90 4.95
N ASP A 89 -8.53 -6.29 4.27
CA ASP A 89 -8.81 -5.26 3.24
C ASP A 89 -9.50 -5.90 2.02
N ILE A 90 -10.69 -5.39 1.69
CA ILE A 90 -11.51 -5.91 0.59
C ILE A 90 -11.01 -5.48 -0.80
N ARG A 91 -10.01 -4.59 -0.89
CA ARG A 91 -9.28 -4.34 -2.14
C ARG A 91 -8.50 -5.56 -2.65
N PHE A 92 -8.29 -6.59 -1.82
CA PHE A 92 -7.80 -7.91 -2.25
C PHE A 92 -8.95 -8.89 -2.64
N TRP A 93 -10.22 -8.54 -2.40
CA TRP A 93 -11.38 -9.44 -2.42
C TRP A 93 -12.43 -9.18 -3.51
N GLN A 94 -12.40 -8.03 -4.21
CA GLN A 94 -13.28 -7.80 -5.38
C GLN A 94 -13.07 -8.83 -6.52
N VAL A 95 -12.08 -9.71 -6.35
CA VAL A 95 -11.71 -10.84 -7.22
C VAL A 95 -12.39 -12.17 -6.84
N ILE A 96 -13.24 -12.26 -5.78
CA ILE A 96 -13.75 -13.58 -5.31
C ILE A 96 -15.27 -13.64 -4.98
N GLN A 97 -15.95 -12.57 -4.53
CA GLN A 97 -17.32 -12.69 -3.99
C GLN A 97 -18.46 -12.77 -5.03
N MET A 98 -18.60 -13.91 -5.75
CA MET A 98 -19.84 -14.27 -6.44
C MET A 98 -20.33 -15.72 -6.25
N THR A 99 -19.59 -16.58 -5.53
CA THR A 99 -19.83 -18.05 -5.61
C THR A 99 -20.09 -18.80 -4.29
N THR A 100 -20.68 -18.19 -3.24
CA THR A 100 -21.31 -18.99 -2.16
C THR A 100 -22.39 -18.26 -1.35
N LEU A 101 -23.66 -18.69 -1.48
CA LEU A 101 -24.67 -18.79 -0.40
C LEU A 101 -26.04 -19.26 -0.95
N PRO A 102 -26.56 -20.44 -0.57
CA PRO A 102 -27.93 -20.83 -0.88
C PRO A 102 -28.91 -20.41 0.24
N ALA A 103 -29.90 -19.61 -0.13
CA ALA A 103 -31.21 -19.47 0.53
C ALA A 103 -31.30 -19.29 2.06
N LEU A 104 -31.20 -18.04 2.52
CA LEU A 104 -32.04 -17.55 3.64
C LEU A 104 -32.84 -16.33 3.17
N ARG A 105 -34.17 -16.38 3.32
CA ARG A 105 -35.05 -15.26 2.98
C ARG A 105 -35.26 -14.36 4.20
N MET A 106 -34.91 -13.08 4.09
CA MET A 106 -35.50 -12.01 4.89
C MET A 106 -36.25 -11.01 3.99
N PRO A 107 -37.20 -10.22 4.52
CA PRO A 107 -38.13 -9.46 3.70
C PRO A 107 -37.51 -8.19 3.09
N SER A 108 -38.04 -7.79 1.93
CA SER A 108 -37.58 -6.61 1.19
C SER A 108 -37.84 -5.31 1.95
N ILE A 109 -36.78 -4.57 2.30
CA ILE A 109 -36.89 -3.15 2.67
C ILE A 109 -36.85 -2.30 1.40
N LEU A 110 -37.98 -1.67 1.07
CA LEU A 110 -38.10 -0.71 -0.03
C LEU A 110 -37.43 0.61 0.34
N ILE A 111 -36.19 0.82 -0.11
CA ILE A 111 -35.58 2.15 -0.14
C ILE A 111 -36.05 2.86 -1.41
N ASN A 112 -36.64 4.04 -1.23
CA ASN A 112 -37.32 4.80 -2.27
C ASN A 112 -36.31 5.47 -3.23
N GLN A 113 -36.21 4.98 -4.48
CA GLN A 113 -35.31 5.55 -5.47
C GLN A 113 -35.81 6.90 -6.01
N GLN A 114 -35.30 8.01 -5.47
CA GLN A 114 -35.35 9.31 -6.14
C GLN A 114 -33.96 9.72 -6.64
N SER A 115 -33.75 9.53 -7.95
CA SER A 115 -32.79 10.24 -8.81
C SER A 115 -31.43 10.63 -8.19
N VAL A 116 -30.50 9.67 -8.12
CA VAL A 116 -29.05 9.95 -8.05
C VAL A 116 -28.41 9.41 -9.33
N THR A 117 -28.08 10.29 -10.28
CA THR A 117 -27.49 9.93 -11.58
C THR A 117 -25.97 9.83 -11.49
N SER A 118 -25.46 8.85 -10.75
CA SER A 118 -24.02 8.55 -10.64
C SER A 118 -23.73 7.13 -11.14
N GLN A 119 -23.54 6.96 -12.46
CA GLN A 119 -23.04 5.71 -13.02
C GLN A 119 -21.55 5.52 -12.64
N GLN A 120 -21.27 4.82 -11.55
CA GLN A 120 -19.96 4.19 -11.36
C GLN A 120 -19.77 3.13 -12.45
N ARG A 121 -19.08 3.49 -13.54
CA ARG A 121 -18.66 2.55 -14.57
C ARG A 121 -17.39 1.86 -14.09
N PHE A 122 -17.48 0.58 -13.74
CA PHE A 122 -16.31 -0.28 -13.62
C PHE A 122 -15.63 -0.36 -14.99
N THR A 123 -14.45 0.25 -15.12
CA THR A 123 -13.65 0.26 -16.35
C THR A 123 -12.57 -0.81 -16.31
N THR A 124 -12.12 -1.20 -17.50
CA THR A 124 -11.63 -2.55 -17.80
C THR A 124 -10.12 -2.76 -17.61
N SER A 125 -9.48 -1.98 -16.72
CA SER A 125 -8.02 -1.80 -16.64
C SER A 125 -7.26 -2.68 -15.63
N GLN A 126 -7.83 -3.00 -14.44
CA GLN A 126 -7.08 -3.72 -13.39
C GLN A 126 -6.65 -5.16 -13.78
N ASN A 127 -7.30 -5.77 -14.77
CA ASN A 127 -7.12 -7.17 -15.17
C ASN A 127 -5.85 -7.45 -16.01
N ARG A 128 -4.81 -6.59 -15.98
CA ARG A 128 -3.57 -6.75 -16.77
C ARG A 128 -2.30 -7.07 -15.98
N PHE A 129 -2.30 -6.94 -14.65
CA PHE A 129 -1.09 -7.12 -13.83
C PHE A 129 -0.53 -8.56 -13.82
N TYR A 130 -1.29 -9.54 -14.32
CA TYR A 130 -0.97 -10.97 -14.25
C TYR A 130 -0.09 -11.50 -15.39
N LEU A 131 0.36 -10.64 -16.31
CA LEU A 131 1.03 -11.06 -17.56
C LEU A 131 2.55 -10.78 -17.60
N ASP A 132 3.04 -9.76 -16.89
CA ASP A 132 4.46 -9.37 -16.93
C ASP A 132 5.34 -10.22 -15.98
N THR A 133 4.75 -10.91 -14.98
CA THR A 133 5.46 -11.66 -13.93
C THR A 133 6.03 -13.02 -14.36
N LEU A 134 5.85 -13.45 -15.61
CA LEU A 134 6.22 -14.80 -16.07
C LEU A 134 7.65 -14.94 -16.63
N HIS A 135 8.38 -13.84 -16.85
CA HIS A 135 9.67 -13.86 -17.56
C HIS A 135 10.88 -14.42 -16.77
N GLY A 136 10.67 -15.01 -15.59
CA GLY A 136 11.70 -15.68 -14.79
C GLY A 136 11.96 -17.15 -15.15
N LEU A 137 11.16 -17.77 -16.02
CA LEU A 137 11.27 -19.20 -16.37
C LEU A 137 11.30 -19.39 -17.89
N ARG A 138 12.18 -20.28 -18.38
CA ARG A 138 12.25 -20.65 -19.81
C ARG A 138 11.23 -21.73 -20.17
N GLN A 139 10.78 -21.71 -21.43
CA GLN A 139 9.71 -22.50 -22.04
C GLN A 139 8.28 -21.97 -21.72
N PRO A 140 7.34 -22.00 -22.68
CA PRO A 140 6.71 -20.73 -23.07
C PRO A 140 5.17 -20.70 -23.03
N ASN A 141 4.60 -19.51 -22.83
CA ASN A 141 3.82 -18.84 -23.90
C ASN A 141 3.51 -17.35 -23.57
N PRO A 142 3.21 -16.52 -24.59
CA PRO A 142 3.10 -15.05 -24.46
C PRO A 142 1.68 -14.54 -24.13
N SER A 143 1.61 -13.22 -23.91
CA SER A 143 0.51 -12.48 -23.30
C SER A 143 -0.07 -11.35 -24.18
N PHE A 144 -1.40 -11.25 -24.31
CA PHE A 144 -2.16 -10.07 -24.80
C PHE A 144 -3.56 -10.07 -24.13
N GLN A 145 -4.23 -9.01 -23.64
CA GLN A 145 -4.29 -7.55 -23.87
C GLN A 145 -5.43 -7.05 -24.81
N ARG A 146 -6.50 -6.50 -24.18
CA ARG A 146 -7.68 -5.76 -24.72
C ARG A 146 -7.40 -4.54 -25.62
N LEU A 147 -8.44 -3.97 -26.23
CA LEU A 147 -8.61 -2.52 -26.45
C LEU A 147 -10.11 -2.13 -26.59
N ASP A 148 -10.42 -0.83 -26.63
CA ASP A 148 -11.74 -0.26 -26.25
C ASP A 148 -12.57 0.39 -27.39
N TYR A 149 -13.82 0.74 -27.09
CA TYR A 149 -14.81 1.34 -28.00
C TYR A 149 -15.82 2.23 -27.23
N TYR A 150 -16.32 3.39 -27.67
CA TYR A 150 -15.74 4.58 -28.33
C TYR A 150 -16.75 5.76 -28.12
N ASP A 151 -16.59 6.92 -28.77
CA ASP A 151 -17.60 7.99 -28.84
C ASP A 151 -18.01 8.24 -30.31
N PRO A 152 -19.31 8.29 -30.66
CA PRO A 152 -19.77 8.33 -32.06
C PRO A 152 -19.59 9.69 -32.77
N SER A 153 -18.90 10.67 -32.17
CA SER A 153 -18.65 11.99 -32.77
C SER A 153 -17.21 12.22 -33.26
N ILE A 154 -16.26 11.34 -32.90
CA ILE A 154 -14.85 11.42 -33.31
C ILE A 154 -14.63 10.49 -34.52
N ARG A 155 -13.83 10.92 -35.52
CA ARG A 155 -13.52 10.05 -36.67
C ARG A 155 -12.60 8.91 -36.26
N GLU A 156 -13.14 7.69 -36.30
CA GLU A 156 -12.46 6.45 -35.91
C GLU A 156 -11.21 6.17 -36.75
N TYR A 157 -10.09 5.90 -36.06
CA TYR A 157 -9.01 5.02 -36.52
C TYR A 157 -8.66 4.06 -35.37
N GLN A 158 -9.60 3.16 -35.07
CA GLN A 158 -9.41 2.15 -34.01
C GLN A 158 -8.51 0.99 -34.45
N TYR A 159 -7.88 0.37 -33.46
CA TYR A 159 -7.17 -0.89 -33.62
C TYR A 159 -8.18 -2.05 -33.64
N SER A 160 -8.48 -2.56 -34.84
CA SER A 160 -9.39 -3.68 -35.04
C SER A 160 -8.79 -5.01 -34.55
N LEU A 161 -8.98 -5.34 -33.28
CA LEU A 161 -8.86 -6.71 -32.80
C LEU A 161 -10.08 -7.50 -33.31
N PHE A 162 -9.81 -8.48 -34.18
CA PHE A 162 -10.81 -9.31 -34.86
C PHE A 162 -11.79 -8.54 -35.77
N MET A 163 -11.34 -8.18 -36.98
CA MET A 163 -12.30 -7.95 -38.08
C MET A 163 -12.90 -9.28 -38.51
N THR A 164 -14.17 -9.52 -38.15
CA THR A 164 -14.97 -10.63 -38.65
C THR A 164 -15.34 -10.38 -40.11
N ASP A 165 -14.77 -11.14 -41.04
CA ASP A 165 -15.20 -11.13 -42.44
C ASP A 165 -16.47 -11.96 -42.58
N GLU A 166 -17.64 -11.31 -42.69
CA GLU A 166 -18.93 -11.99 -42.74
C GLU A 166 -19.03 -13.02 -43.87
N SER A 167 -18.31 -12.81 -44.97
CA SER A 167 -18.34 -13.61 -46.19
C SER A 167 -17.45 -14.85 -46.11
N THR A 168 -16.31 -14.78 -45.42
CA THR A 168 -15.35 -15.89 -45.29
C THR A 168 -15.34 -16.56 -43.90
N LYS A 169 -16.01 -15.95 -42.91
CA LYS A 169 -16.02 -16.36 -41.49
C LYS A 169 -14.62 -16.47 -40.85
N MET A 170 -13.59 -15.90 -41.47
CA MET A 170 -12.25 -15.85 -40.91
C MET A 170 -12.02 -14.54 -40.15
N ASN A 171 -11.47 -14.68 -38.95
CA ASN A 171 -10.91 -13.57 -38.20
C ASN A 171 -9.57 -13.15 -38.81
N LYS A 172 -9.17 -11.89 -38.66
CA LYS A 172 -7.89 -11.36 -39.13
C LYS A 172 -7.17 -10.65 -37.97
N ILE A 173 -5.91 -10.99 -37.74
CA ILE A 173 -5.02 -10.32 -36.78
C ILE A 173 -3.95 -9.54 -37.55
N ARG A 174 -3.75 -8.28 -37.16
CA ARG A 174 -2.58 -7.49 -37.55
C ARG A 174 -1.43 -7.83 -36.59
N VAL A 175 -0.37 -8.44 -37.09
CA VAL A 175 0.85 -8.73 -36.31
C VAL A 175 1.92 -7.69 -36.62
N SER A 176 2.43 -7.04 -35.58
CA SER A 176 3.67 -6.27 -35.62
C SER A 176 4.79 -7.15 -35.04
N TRP A 177 5.80 -7.48 -35.84
CA TRP A 177 6.91 -8.32 -35.39
C TRP A 177 7.87 -7.54 -34.48
N THR A 178 8.49 -8.26 -33.55
CA THR A 178 9.33 -7.71 -32.45
C THR A 178 10.80 -7.53 -32.84
N ASP A 179 11.08 -7.56 -34.14
CA ASP A 179 12.39 -7.86 -34.72
C ASP A 179 13.05 -6.64 -35.40
N GLY A 180 12.31 -5.51 -35.50
CA GLY A 180 12.79 -4.23 -36.02
C GLY A 180 12.18 -3.86 -37.38
N SER A 181 11.18 -2.97 -37.36
CA SER A 181 10.44 -2.46 -38.52
C SER A 181 9.63 -3.49 -39.35
N PRO A 182 8.57 -3.06 -40.05
CA PRO A 182 7.71 -3.99 -40.78
C PRO A 182 8.29 -4.33 -42.16
N ASP A 183 9.09 -5.40 -42.25
CA ASP A 183 9.35 -6.02 -43.55
C ASP A 183 8.08 -6.73 -44.06
N VAL A 184 7.31 -6.00 -44.87
CA VAL A 184 6.09 -6.47 -45.53
C VAL A 184 6.38 -7.48 -46.66
N ALA A 185 7.64 -7.70 -47.04
CA ALA A 185 8.05 -8.81 -47.92
C ALA A 185 8.28 -10.13 -47.14
N GLY A 186 8.47 -10.06 -45.82
CA GLY A 186 8.75 -11.20 -44.94
C GLY A 186 7.52 -11.88 -44.33
N CYS A 187 6.30 -11.59 -44.79
CA CYS A 187 5.09 -12.17 -44.20
C CYS A 187 5.03 -13.70 -44.36
N PRO A 188 4.59 -14.45 -43.32
CA PRO A 188 4.32 -15.89 -43.43
C PRO A 188 3.36 -16.21 -44.57
N ALA A 189 3.48 -17.40 -45.17
CA ALA A 189 2.78 -17.75 -46.42
C ALA A 189 1.24 -17.84 -46.29
N ASP A 190 0.70 -17.92 -45.07
CA ASP A 190 -0.73 -17.79 -44.77
C ASP A 190 -1.17 -16.33 -44.59
N CYS A 191 -0.25 -15.40 -44.31
CA CYS A 191 -0.52 -13.98 -44.08
C CYS A 191 -0.44 -13.11 -45.35
N SER A 192 -1.16 -11.99 -45.32
CA SER A 192 -1.15 -10.96 -46.37
C SER A 192 -0.36 -9.72 -45.94
N SER A 193 0.33 -9.07 -46.88
CA SER A 193 1.06 -7.83 -46.62
C SER A 193 0.13 -6.61 -46.61
N GLY A 194 0.08 -5.91 -45.47
CA GLY A 194 -0.56 -4.60 -45.34
C GLY A 194 0.45 -3.45 -45.54
N THR A 195 0.01 -2.21 -45.38
CA THR A 195 0.84 -1.01 -45.58
C THR A 195 1.97 -0.81 -44.56
N SER A 196 1.90 -1.47 -43.40
CA SER A 196 2.91 -1.37 -42.33
C SER A 196 2.93 -2.58 -41.38
N SER A 197 2.41 -3.74 -41.83
CA SER A 197 2.18 -4.91 -40.98
C SER A 197 1.77 -6.13 -41.78
N CYS A 198 2.02 -7.35 -41.29
CA CYS A 198 1.36 -8.55 -41.82
C CYS A 198 -0.06 -8.67 -41.24
N VAL A 199 -1.03 -8.93 -42.11
CA VAL A 199 -2.43 -9.25 -41.76
C VAL A 199 -2.63 -10.74 -41.96
N CYS A 200 -2.61 -11.48 -40.86
CA CYS A 200 -2.71 -12.92 -40.86
C CYS A 200 -4.18 -13.34 -40.67
N PRO A 201 -4.70 -14.28 -41.50
CA PRO A 201 -5.96 -14.92 -41.20
C PRO A 201 -5.81 -15.78 -39.95
N VAL A 202 -6.92 -15.93 -39.23
CA VAL A 202 -7.02 -16.74 -38.02
C VAL A 202 -8.12 -17.76 -38.25
N SER A 203 -7.73 -19.04 -38.36
CA SER A 203 -8.68 -20.15 -38.36
C SER A 203 -8.78 -20.72 -36.94
N VAL A 204 -10.02 -20.94 -36.50
CA VAL A 204 -10.34 -21.57 -35.21
C VAL A 204 -10.86 -22.97 -35.49
N GLU A 205 -10.05 -23.98 -35.22
CA GLU A 205 -10.47 -25.37 -35.29
C GLU A 205 -10.99 -25.83 -33.92
N PHE A 206 -12.22 -26.31 -33.90
CA PHE A 206 -12.81 -26.93 -32.73
C PHE A 206 -12.71 -28.45 -32.86
N GLN A 207 -11.88 -29.07 -32.02
CA GLN A 207 -11.70 -30.52 -31.94
C GLN A 207 -12.33 -31.08 -30.66
N ALA A 208 -12.86 -32.31 -30.72
CA ALA A 208 -13.35 -33.01 -29.54
C ALA A 208 -12.17 -33.35 -28.60
N VAL A 209 -12.35 -33.20 -27.28
CA VAL A 209 -11.32 -33.61 -26.30
C VAL A 209 -11.46 -35.10 -25.98
N PHE A 210 -12.69 -35.60 -25.94
CA PHE A 210 -13.01 -37.01 -25.72
C PHE A 210 -13.94 -37.55 -26.81
N ASP A 211 -13.76 -38.83 -27.14
CA ASP A 211 -14.64 -39.67 -27.96
C ASP A 211 -15.62 -40.51 -27.12
N ARG A 212 -15.48 -40.43 -25.79
CA ARG A 212 -16.24 -41.14 -24.76
C ARG A 212 -16.67 -40.18 -23.65
N ILE A 213 -17.50 -40.66 -22.71
CA ILE A 213 -17.72 -39.94 -21.46
C ILE A 213 -16.41 -40.01 -20.63
N PRO A 214 -15.81 -38.87 -20.23
CA PRO A 214 -14.62 -38.86 -19.40
C PRO A 214 -14.94 -39.20 -17.94
N SER A 215 -13.95 -39.72 -17.22
CA SER A 215 -13.96 -39.76 -15.75
C SER A 215 -13.94 -38.35 -15.14
N THR A 216 -14.28 -38.25 -13.86
CA THR A 216 -14.24 -36.97 -13.12
C THR A 216 -12.82 -36.40 -13.02
N GLN A 217 -11.79 -37.26 -13.05
CA GLN A 217 -10.39 -36.87 -13.13
C GLN A 217 -9.99 -36.40 -14.54
N GLU A 218 -10.53 -37.00 -15.60
CA GLU A 218 -10.27 -36.57 -16.99
C GLU A 218 -10.91 -35.22 -17.32
N LEU A 219 -12.07 -34.89 -16.72
CA LEU A 219 -12.79 -33.62 -16.96
C LEU A 219 -11.93 -32.36 -16.79
N VAL A 220 -10.87 -32.38 -15.97
CA VAL A 220 -9.97 -31.24 -15.78
C VAL A 220 -9.24 -30.80 -17.06
N GLN A 221 -9.25 -31.64 -18.11
CA GLN A 221 -8.72 -31.30 -19.44
C GLN A 221 -9.65 -30.37 -20.23
N LEU A 222 -10.95 -30.32 -19.90
CA LEU A 222 -11.90 -29.39 -20.49
C LEU A 222 -11.72 -28.01 -19.86
N LYS A 223 -11.35 -27.02 -20.70
CA LYS A 223 -11.19 -25.61 -20.28
C LYS A 223 -12.26 -24.68 -20.84
N VAL A 224 -13.22 -25.22 -21.60
CA VAL A 224 -14.31 -24.46 -22.23
C VAL A 224 -15.62 -24.79 -21.52
N GLY A 225 -16.22 -23.79 -20.88
CA GLY A 225 -17.55 -23.92 -20.26
C GLY A 225 -18.67 -24.08 -21.28
N ALA A 226 -19.81 -24.57 -20.84
CA ALA A 226 -21.04 -24.68 -21.63
C ALA A 226 -22.25 -24.10 -20.90
N PHE A 227 -23.31 -23.83 -21.65
CA PHE A 227 -24.64 -23.61 -21.06
C PHE A 227 -25.24 -24.94 -20.60
N ALA A 228 -26.07 -24.90 -19.56
CA ALA A 228 -26.94 -26.01 -19.20
C ALA A 228 -27.87 -26.33 -20.39
N PRO A 229 -27.84 -27.55 -20.96
CA PRO A 229 -28.67 -27.86 -22.12
C PRO A 229 -30.16 -27.89 -21.78
N SER A 230 -31.00 -27.45 -22.73
CA SER A 230 -32.46 -27.53 -22.61
C SER A 230 -33.02 -28.94 -22.90
N SER A 231 -32.19 -29.81 -23.48
CA SER A 231 -32.49 -31.23 -23.65
C SER A 231 -32.27 -32.01 -22.36
N ALA A 232 -33.02 -33.10 -22.18
CA ALA A 232 -32.70 -34.09 -21.16
C ALA A 232 -31.28 -34.65 -21.40
N CYS A 233 -30.62 -35.04 -20.31
CA CYS A 233 -29.33 -35.72 -20.36
C CYS A 233 -29.44 -37.03 -21.16
N ALA A 234 -28.46 -37.32 -22.02
CA ALA A 234 -28.45 -38.48 -22.91
C ALA A 234 -27.73 -39.70 -22.30
N SER A 235 -26.71 -39.48 -21.47
CA SER A 235 -26.04 -40.52 -20.68
C SER A 235 -25.73 -39.99 -19.28
N CYS A 236 -26.38 -40.52 -18.25
CA CYS A 236 -26.52 -39.83 -16.95
C CYS A 236 -25.85 -40.57 -15.78
N GLY A 237 -24.54 -40.80 -15.91
CA GLY A 237 -23.69 -41.24 -14.79
C GLY A 237 -23.19 -40.07 -13.93
N ASP A 238 -22.12 -40.31 -13.16
CA ASP A 238 -21.47 -39.29 -12.33
C ASP A 238 -21.07 -38.05 -13.15
N VAL A 239 -20.50 -38.28 -14.33
CA VAL A 239 -20.40 -37.30 -15.41
C VAL A 239 -21.57 -37.54 -16.35
N LYS A 240 -22.48 -36.56 -16.45
CA LYS A 240 -23.59 -36.59 -17.39
C LYS A 240 -23.10 -36.13 -18.76
N ALA A 241 -23.60 -36.72 -19.84
CA ALA A 241 -23.35 -36.28 -21.21
C ALA A 241 -24.66 -35.89 -21.91
N TYR A 242 -24.62 -34.78 -22.64
CA TYR A 242 -25.72 -34.23 -23.43
C TYR A 242 -25.24 -34.13 -24.88
N HIS A 243 -25.75 -35.00 -25.75
CA HIS A 243 -25.27 -35.16 -27.13
C HIS A 243 -26.33 -35.81 -28.03
N ALA A 244 -26.17 -35.70 -29.35
CA ALA A 244 -27.13 -36.19 -30.35
C ALA A 244 -26.83 -37.62 -30.84
N GLY A 245 -26.36 -38.51 -29.95
CA GLY A 245 -26.15 -39.95 -30.22
C GLY A 245 -24.68 -40.38 -30.35
N VAL A 246 -23.78 -39.52 -30.82
CA VAL A 246 -22.32 -39.71 -30.76
C VAL A 246 -21.69 -38.71 -29.80
N ILE A 247 -20.53 -39.03 -29.23
CA ILE A 247 -19.76 -38.09 -28.39
C ILE A 247 -18.73 -37.39 -29.27
N ASP A 248 -18.82 -36.07 -29.30
CA ASP A 248 -18.15 -35.18 -30.22
C ASP A 248 -17.93 -33.79 -29.60
N LYS A 249 -17.44 -32.83 -30.38
CA LYS A 249 -17.18 -31.46 -29.91
C LYS A 249 -18.40 -30.65 -29.50
N GLU A 250 -19.60 -31.05 -29.91
CA GLU A 250 -20.87 -30.39 -29.52
C GLU A 250 -21.48 -31.03 -28.27
N THR A 251 -20.94 -32.17 -27.83
CA THR A 251 -21.27 -32.79 -26.56
C THR A 251 -20.96 -31.86 -25.39
N ILE A 252 -21.91 -31.75 -24.48
CA ILE A 252 -21.76 -31.03 -23.22
C ILE A 252 -21.73 -32.06 -22.09
N PHE A 253 -20.71 -31.96 -21.23
CA PHE A 253 -20.60 -32.76 -20.02
C PHE A 253 -21.00 -31.95 -18.79
N GLU A 254 -21.74 -32.54 -17.85
CA GLU A 254 -22.00 -31.94 -16.54
C GLU A 254 -21.35 -32.76 -15.43
N TYR A 255 -20.71 -32.09 -14.49
CA TYR A 255 -20.34 -32.65 -13.18
C TYR A 255 -20.70 -31.65 -12.08
N GLN A 256 -21.49 -32.08 -11.10
CA GLN A 256 -21.92 -31.27 -9.95
C GLN A 256 -22.52 -29.90 -10.36
N GLY A 257 -23.31 -29.85 -11.44
CA GLY A 257 -23.90 -28.61 -11.97
C GLY A 257 -22.93 -27.67 -12.71
N ARG A 258 -21.64 -27.99 -12.82
CA ARG A 258 -20.70 -27.33 -13.74
C ARG A 258 -20.82 -27.98 -15.12
N TYR A 259 -21.03 -27.18 -16.17
CA TYR A 259 -21.18 -27.64 -17.56
C TYR A 259 -19.94 -27.29 -18.38
N TYR A 260 -19.40 -28.27 -19.10
CA TYR A 260 -18.20 -28.18 -19.92
C TYR A 260 -18.54 -28.56 -21.36
N LYS A 261 -18.08 -27.80 -22.35
CA LYS A 261 -18.15 -28.23 -23.75
C LYS A 261 -16.97 -29.17 -24.02
N ASN A 262 -17.22 -30.30 -24.70
CA ASN A 262 -16.22 -31.31 -25.03
C ASN A 262 -15.22 -30.85 -26.11
N VAL A 263 -14.62 -29.67 -25.95
CA VAL A 263 -13.91 -29.00 -27.03
C VAL A 263 -12.59 -28.38 -26.60
N VAL A 264 -11.58 -28.52 -27.45
CA VAL A 264 -10.42 -27.65 -27.47
C VAL A 264 -10.55 -26.72 -28.67
N SER A 265 -10.42 -25.42 -28.42
CA SER A 265 -10.30 -24.40 -29.45
C SER A 265 -8.82 -24.29 -29.82
N LEU A 266 -8.45 -24.84 -30.98
CA LEU A 266 -7.13 -24.63 -31.58
C LEU A 266 -7.21 -23.40 -32.48
N VAL A 267 -6.43 -22.37 -32.14
CA VAL A 267 -6.38 -21.13 -32.92
C VAL A 267 -5.08 -21.09 -33.69
N HIS A 268 -5.17 -21.05 -35.01
CA HIS A 268 -4.04 -21.10 -35.94
C HIS A 268 -3.84 -19.72 -36.59
N VAL A 269 -2.60 -19.24 -36.62
CA VAL A 269 -2.20 -17.96 -37.21
C VAL A 269 -0.70 -17.96 -37.49
N ALA A 270 -0.26 -17.43 -38.63
CA ALA A 270 1.16 -17.30 -39.00
C ALA A 270 1.95 -18.64 -38.92
N GLY A 271 1.32 -19.75 -39.30
CA GLY A 271 1.88 -21.10 -39.14
C GLY A 271 2.13 -21.56 -37.68
N LYS A 272 1.61 -20.83 -36.68
CA LYS A 272 1.61 -21.20 -35.26
C LYS A 272 0.21 -21.64 -34.82
N SER A 273 0.11 -22.31 -33.67
CA SER A 273 -1.17 -22.56 -33.01
C SER A 273 -1.08 -22.48 -31.48
N PHE A 274 -2.17 -22.04 -30.86
CA PHE A 274 -2.34 -22.02 -29.40
C PHE A 274 -3.76 -22.48 -29.02
N ARG A 275 -3.96 -22.81 -27.73
CA ARG A 275 -5.19 -23.41 -27.23
C ARG A 275 -6.01 -22.41 -26.40
N ASN A 276 -7.32 -22.38 -26.63
CA ASN A 276 -8.32 -21.73 -25.78
C ASN A 276 -7.97 -20.27 -25.37
N PRO A 277 -7.79 -19.33 -26.32
CA PRO A 277 -7.59 -17.93 -25.96
C PRO A 277 -8.80 -17.36 -25.20
N PRO A 278 -8.59 -16.37 -24.31
CA PRO A 278 -9.67 -15.49 -23.88
C PRO A 278 -10.19 -14.72 -25.11
N LEU A 279 -11.45 -14.98 -25.48
CA LEU A 279 -12.13 -14.23 -26.52
C LEU A 279 -12.62 -12.91 -25.92
N PHE A 280 -11.87 -11.83 -26.10
CA PHE A 280 -12.26 -10.49 -25.65
C PHE A 280 -13.29 -9.87 -26.59
N GLY A 281 -14.56 -9.92 -26.18
CA GLY A 281 -15.70 -9.37 -26.92
C GLY A 281 -16.17 -10.18 -28.13
N PHE A 282 -17.48 -10.16 -28.35
CA PHE A 282 -18.10 -10.34 -29.66
C PHE A 282 -18.47 -8.96 -30.21
N THR A 283 -18.28 -8.73 -31.51
CA THR A 283 -18.66 -7.46 -32.17
C THR A 283 -20.17 -7.20 -32.12
N GLU A 284 -20.97 -8.26 -32.08
CA GLU A 284 -22.43 -8.19 -31.94
C GLU A 284 -22.84 -8.25 -30.45
N THR A 285 -23.13 -7.08 -29.88
CA THR A 285 -23.69 -6.87 -28.53
C THR A 285 -22.86 -7.46 -27.38
N PRO A 286 -21.79 -6.78 -26.92
CA PRO A 286 -21.17 -7.07 -25.63
C PRO A 286 -22.19 -6.88 -24.49
N SER A 287 -22.74 -7.99 -23.98
CA SER A 287 -23.68 -7.99 -22.86
C SER A 287 -22.95 -7.88 -21.51
N SER A 288 -23.60 -7.29 -20.50
CA SER A 288 -23.02 -7.22 -19.13
C SER A 288 -22.66 -8.61 -18.59
N ARG A 289 -23.41 -9.64 -18.98
CA ARG A 289 -23.14 -11.05 -18.66
C ARG A 289 -21.85 -11.56 -19.30
N SER A 290 -21.54 -11.15 -20.52
CA SER A 290 -20.27 -11.49 -21.19
C SER A 290 -19.08 -10.88 -20.44
N ALA A 291 -19.19 -9.62 -20.01
CA ALA A 291 -18.17 -8.97 -19.21
C ALA A 291 -18.00 -9.61 -17.81
N MET A 292 -19.11 -9.99 -17.15
CA MET A 292 -19.06 -10.77 -15.91
C MET A 292 -18.36 -12.11 -16.09
N TRP A 293 -18.58 -12.80 -17.21
CA TRP A 293 -17.94 -14.10 -17.50
C TRP A 293 -16.46 -13.97 -17.90
N GLU A 294 -16.06 -12.93 -18.64
CA GLU A 294 -14.64 -12.59 -18.83
C GLU A 294 -13.93 -12.34 -17.49
N VAL A 295 -14.61 -11.65 -16.56
CA VAL A 295 -14.13 -11.43 -15.20
C VAL A 295 -14.05 -12.76 -14.46
N GLU A 296 -15.17 -13.47 -14.23
CA GLU A 296 -15.25 -14.75 -13.51
C GLU A 296 -14.22 -15.79 -14.01
N SER A 297 -14.01 -15.90 -15.32
CA SER A 297 -13.00 -16.80 -15.89
C SER A 297 -11.56 -16.39 -15.57
N LEU A 298 -11.28 -15.09 -15.44
CA LEU A 298 -10.00 -14.62 -14.91
C LEU A 298 -9.93 -14.85 -13.40
N LEU A 299 -11.01 -14.60 -12.64
CA LEU A 299 -11.08 -14.80 -11.19
C LEU A 299 -10.74 -16.25 -10.82
N GLU A 300 -11.40 -17.24 -11.44
CA GLU A 300 -11.12 -18.67 -11.27
C GLU A 300 -9.67 -18.98 -11.67
N HIS A 301 -9.12 -18.38 -12.75
CA HIS A 301 -7.72 -18.56 -13.14
C HIS A 301 -6.74 -18.01 -12.10
N LEU A 302 -6.99 -16.82 -11.53
CA LEU A 302 -6.13 -16.25 -10.49
C LEU A 302 -6.19 -17.08 -9.20
N VAL A 303 -7.39 -17.48 -8.79
CA VAL A 303 -7.63 -18.27 -7.57
C VAL A 303 -7.02 -19.67 -7.68
N THR A 304 -7.16 -20.34 -8.82
CA THR A 304 -6.62 -21.69 -9.06
C THR A 304 -5.16 -21.72 -9.52
N HIS A 305 -4.52 -20.57 -9.71
CA HIS A 305 -3.11 -20.51 -10.07
C HIS A 305 -2.22 -21.12 -8.95
N PRO A 306 -1.25 -22.01 -9.26
CA PRO A 306 -0.51 -22.78 -8.24
C PRO A 306 0.15 -21.96 -7.14
N ASN A 307 0.59 -20.73 -7.45
CA ASN A 307 1.24 -19.82 -6.51
C ASN A 307 0.27 -19.09 -5.57
N THR A 308 -1.03 -19.02 -5.90
CA THR A 308 -2.00 -18.23 -5.12
C THR A 308 -2.27 -18.84 -3.75
N ALA A 309 -2.40 -20.16 -3.66
CA ALA A 309 -2.56 -20.85 -2.37
C ALA A 309 -1.39 -20.58 -1.39
N PRO A 310 -0.10 -20.81 -1.73
CA PRO A 310 1.00 -20.51 -0.82
C PRO A 310 1.20 -19.02 -0.57
N PHE A 311 0.94 -18.14 -1.55
CA PHE A 311 0.99 -16.69 -1.34
C PHE A 311 -0.03 -16.24 -0.28
N VAL A 312 -1.29 -16.66 -0.43
CA VAL A 312 -2.36 -16.35 0.53
C VAL A 312 -2.06 -16.97 1.91
N SER A 313 -1.60 -18.22 1.93
CA SER A 313 -1.26 -18.93 3.18
C SER A 313 -0.20 -18.20 4.00
N VAL A 314 0.92 -17.78 3.38
CA VAL A 314 1.96 -17.01 4.07
C VAL A 314 1.38 -15.74 4.70
N ARG A 315 0.59 -14.96 3.96
CA ARG A 315 0.03 -13.69 4.47
C ARG A 315 -1.02 -13.90 5.56
N LEU A 316 -1.85 -14.95 5.48
CA LEU A 316 -2.80 -15.28 6.54
C LEU A 316 -2.09 -15.72 7.82
N ILE A 317 -1.06 -16.58 7.73
CA ILE A 317 -0.31 -17.01 8.93
C ILE A 317 0.42 -15.83 9.57
N GLN A 318 1.08 -14.98 8.77
CA GLN A 318 1.77 -13.78 9.26
C GLN A 318 0.82 -12.83 10.01
N ARG A 319 -0.39 -12.61 9.51
CA ARG A 319 -1.37 -11.68 10.11
C ARG A 319 -2.15 -12.23 11.31
N LEU A 320 -2.22 -13.54 11.48
CA LEU A 320 -3.04 -14.16 12.53
C LEU A 320 -2.24 -14.85 13.64
N VAL A 321 -1.02 -15.32 13.37
CA VAL A 321 -0.30 -16.23 14.29
C VAL A 321 1.20 -15.99 14.36
N SER A 322 1.93 -15.95 13.22
CA SER A 322 3.40 -16.05 13.25
C SER A 322 4.08 -15.36 12.07
N SER A 323 4.97 -14.40 12.33
CA SER A 323 5.73 -13.67 11.28
C SER A 323 6.62 -14.60 10.43
N ASN A 324 7.16 -15.65 11.06
CA ASN A 324 8.04 -16.68 10.46
C ASN A 324 7.40 -18.09 10.55
N PRO A 325 6.55 -18.49 9.60
CA PRO A 325 5.97 -19.84 9.54
C PRO A 325 6.89 -20.85 8.85
N SER A 326 6.83 -22.12 9.25
CA SER A 326 7.55 -23.19 8.54
C SER A 326 6.97 -23.50 7.15
N SER A 327 7.77 -24.15 6.30
CA SER A 327 7.34 -24.65 4.99
C SER A 327 6.24 -25.72 5.09
N GLU A 328 6.16 -26.46 6.20
CA GLU A 328 5.09 -27.43 6.49
C GLU A 328 3.78 -26.71 6.81
N TYR A 329 3.82 -25.69 7.67
CA TYR A 329 2.65 -24.87 7.99
C TYR A 329 2.10 -24.12 6.76
N ILE A 330 2.98 -23.60 5.91
CA ILE A 330 2.60 -23.00 4.62
C ILE A 330 1.95 -24.05 3.70
N ARG A 331 2.50 -25.28 3.63
CA ARG A 331 1.96 -26.39 2.83
C ARG A 331 0.54 -26.75 3.25
N ASP A 332 0.30 -26.90 4.55
CA ASP A 332 -0.97 -27.44 5.06
C ASP A 332 -2.10 -26.40 5.04
N VAL A 333 -1.79 -25.12 5.30
CA VAL A 333 -2.74 -24.02 5.06
C VAL A 333 -3.03 -23.86 3.55
N SER A 334 -2.03 -24.08 2.68
CA SER A 334 -2.25 -24.07 1.23
C SER A 334 -3.19 -25.20 0.81
N GLU A 335 -3.02 -26.40 1.35
CA GLU A 335 -3.85 -27.54 0.98
C GLU A 335 -5.28 -27.41 1.52
N ALA A 336 -5.46 -26.81 2.69
CA ALA A 336 -6.79 -26.42 3.19
C ALA A 336 -7.48 -25.42 2.25
N PHE A 337 -6.77 -24.41 1.75
CA PHE A 337 -7.28 -23.46 0.75
C PHE A 337 -7.61 -24.13 -0.59
N ARG A 338 -6.85 -25.15 -1.03
CA ARG A 338 -7.11 -25.89 -2.27
C ARG A 338 -8.29 -26.86 -2.18
N THR A 339 -8.53 -27.45 -1.01
CA THR A 339 -9.47 -28.57 -0.85
C THR A 339 -10.77 -28.21 -0.13
N GLY A 340 -10.81 -27.11 0.63
CA GLY A 340 -11.95 -26.79 1.50
C GLY A 340 -12.11 -27.76 2.67
N ARG A 341 -10.99 -28.29 3.18
CA ARG A 341 -10.93 -29.26 4.28
C ARG A 341 -9.77 -28.94 5.23
N TYR A 342 -9.91 -29.25 6.50
CA TYR A 342 -8.78 -29.29 7.45
C TYR A 342 -9.04 -30.36 8.51
N GLY A 343 -8.06 -31.25 8.73
CA GLY A 343 -8.32 -32.51 9.44
C GLY A 343 -9.49 -33.29 8.83
N ASP A 344 -10.36 -33.82 9.68
CA ASP A 344 -11.58 -34.50 9.26
C ASP A 344 -12.69 -33.52 8.79
N GLN A 345 -12.59 -32.23 9.13
CA GLN A 345 -13.64 -31.24 8.87
C GLN A 345 -13.69 -30.83 7.39
N VAL A 346 -14.92 -30.74 6.87
CA VAL A 346 -15.23 -30.20 5.54
C VAL A 346 -15.88 -28.84 5.71
N PHE A 347 -15.38 -27.85 4.99
CA PHE A 347 -15.95 -26.50 4.92
C PHE A 347 -16.85 -26.41 3.68
N SER A 348 -16.51 -25.61 2.66
CA SER A 348 -17.24 -25.67 1.37
C SER A 348 -16.76 -26.82 0.47
N GLY A 349 -15.62 -27.45 0.77
CA GLY A 349 -15.06 -28.58 0.00
C GLY A 349 -14.59 -28.21 -1.41
N ARG A 350 -14.15 -26.95 -1.62
CA ARG A 350 -13.75 -26.40 -2.92
C ARG A 350 -12.41 -25.67 -2.83
N HIS A 351 -11.82 -25.39 -3.99
CA HIS A 351 -10.66 -24.51 -4.10
C HIS A 351 -11.04 -23.05 -3.79
N GLY A 352 -10.14 -22.33 -3.11
CA GLY A 352 -10.35 -20.94 -2.68
C GLY A 352 -11.02 -20.82 -1.30
N ASP A 353 -11.07 -21.89 -0.52
CA ASP A 353 -11.81 -21.91 0.75
C ASP A 353 -11.03 -21.26 1.90
N LEU A 354 -11.43 -20.04 2.22
CA LEU A 354 -10.81 -19.26 3.29
C LEU A 354 -11.29 -19.65 4.69
N ALA A 355 -12.41 -20.38 4.85
CA ALA A 355 -12.81 -20.91 6.15
C ALA A 355 -11.92 -22.10 6.52
N ALA A 356 -11.67 -23.01 5.57
CA ALA A 356 -10.69 -24.08 5.71
C ALA A 356 -9.27 -23.53 5.94
N ALA A 357 -8.85 -22.52 5.16
CA ALA A 357 -7.54 -21.90 5.34
C ALA A 357 -7.38 -21.24 6.72
N VAL A 358 -8.36 -20.46 7.20
CA VAL A 358 -8.28 -19.82 8.53
C VAL A 358 -8.35 -20.85 9.66
N ALA A 359 -9.16 -21.90 9.53
CA ALA A 359 -9.14 -23.03 10.47
C ALA A 359 -7.76 -23.71 10.51
N ALA A 360 -7.17 -23.99 9.34
CA ALA A 360 -5.81 -24.53 9.25
C ALA A 360 -4.75 -23.57 9.85
N VAL A 361 -4.91 -22.25 9.72
CA VAL A 361 -4.03 -21.28 10.37
C VAL A 361 -4.13 -21.37 11.89
N LEU A 362 -5.34 -21.27 12.45
CA LEU A 362 -5.55 -21.16 13.90
C LEU A 362 -5.39 -22.50 14.65
N LEU A 363 -5.57 -23.63 13.96
CA LEU A 363 -5.57 -24.98 14.54
C LEU A 363 -4.37 -25.83 14.09
N HIS A 364 -3.32 -25.23 13.52
CA HIS A 364 -2.07 -25.95 13.23
C HIS A 364 -1.31 -26.27 14.52
N PRO A 365 -0.68 -27.45 14.68
CA PRO A 365 0.18 -27.74 15.83
C PRO A 365 1.32 -26.73 16.01
N GLU A 366 1.76 -26.07 14.92
CA GLU A 366 2.76 -25.01 14.99
C GLU A 366 2.22 -23.72 15.65
N ALA A 367 0.92 -23.43 15.54
CA ALA A 367 0.32 -22.19 16.04
C ALA A 367 0.40 -22.05 17.57
N SER A 368 0.29 -23.16 18.29
CA SER A 368 0.39 -23.25 19.76
C SER A 368 1.77 -23.70 20.25
N SER A 369 2.73 -23.97 19.36
CA SER A 369 4.07 -24.48 19.72
C SER A 369 4.93 -23.42 20.42
N SER A 370 5.56 -23.73 21.56
CA SER A 370 6.61 -22.86 22.12
C SER A 370 7.90 -23.00 21.29
N SER A 371 8.33 -21.90 20.67
CA SER A 371 9.63 -21.79 20.00
C SER A 371 10.20 -20.39 20.18
N GLN A 372 11.50 -20.23 19.92
CA GLN A 372 12.18 -18.94 20.05
C GLN A 372 11.70 -17.89 19.03
N SER A 373 11.25 -18.34 17.85
CA SER A 373 10.78 -17.52 16.73
C SER A 373 9.28 -17.64 16.46
N ARG A 374 8.52 -18.28 17.35
CA ARG A 374 7.05 -18.34 17.26
C ARG A 374 6.40 -17.03 17.67
N GLY A 375 5.37 -16.62 16.93
CA GLY A 375 4.59 -15.43 17.23
C GLY A 375 4.98 -14.25 16.34
N THR A 376 4.73 -13.05 16.84
CA THR A 376 4.86 -11.78 16.11
C THR A 376 4.86 -10.60 17.10
N LEU A 377 5.39 -9.44 16.71
CA LEU A 377 5.00 -8.19 17.37
C LEU A 377 3.51 -7.91 17.09
N ARG A 378 2.81 -7.17 17.97
CA ARG A 378 1.37 -6.89 17.79
C ARG A 378 1.12 -5.51 17.19
N GLU A 379 0.40 -5.50 16.06
CA GLU A 379 -0.10 -4.29 15.39
C GLU A 379 -0.83 -3.35 16.36
N PRO A 380 -0.62 -2.02 16.32
CA PRO A 380 -1.14 -1.09 17.32
C PRO A 380 -2.68 -1.01 17.31
N LEU A 381 -3.33 -1.06 16.15
CA LEU A 381 -4.80 -1.09 16.08
C LEU A 381 -5.37 -2.39 16.68
N VAL A 382 -4.68 -3.52 16.51
CA VAL A 382 -5.08 -4.82 17.10
C VAL A 382 -4.89 -4.80 18.62
N LYS A 383 -3.86 -4.13 19.15
CA LYS A 383 -3.70 -3.92 20.59
C LYS A 383 -4.82 -3.04 21.18
N LEU A 384 -5.13 -1.92 20.53
CA LEU A 384 -6.18 -0.98 20.93
C LEU A 384 -7.57 -1.65 20.94
N VAL A 385 -7.96 -2.30 19.84
CA VAL A 385 -9.25 -3.01 19.74
C VAL A 385 -9.33 -4.19 20.71
N HIS A 386 -8.23 -4.93 20.93
CA HIS A 386 -8.23 -6.01 21.92
C HIS A 386 -8.44 -5.48 23.35
N PHE A 387 -7.75 -4.40 23.75
CA PHE A 387 -7.94 -3.81 25.07
C PHE A 387 -9.38 -3.36 25.29
N LEU A 388 -9.94 -2.56 24.36
CA LEU A 388 -11.32 -2.09 24.40
C LEU A 388 -12.33 -3.23 24.60
N ARG A 389 -12.11 -4.38 23.93
CA ARG A 389 -12.94 -5.59 24.09
C ARG A 389 -12.76 -6.24 25.47
N ALA A 390 -11.52 -6.41 25.93
CA ALA A 390 -11.20 -7.02 27.22
C ALA A 390 -11.74 -6.21 28.42
N THR A 391 -11.86 -4.89 28.27
CA THR A 391 -12.45 -3.98 29.27
C THR A 391 -13.97 -3.80 29.14
N GLU A 392 -14.62 -4.47 28.19
CA GLU A 392 -16.03 -4.24 27.84
C GLU A 392 -16.34 -2.74 27.63
N PHE A 393 -15.58 -2.09 26.75
CA PHE A 393 -15.77 -0.66 26.49
C PHE A 393 -17.09 -0.38 25.79
N VAL A 394 -17.85 0.61 26.30
CA VAL A 394 -19.10 1.08 25.71
C VAL A 394 -19.06 2.60 25.55
N ASP A 395 -19.34 3.08 24.34
CA ASP A 395 -19.54 4.52 24.10
C ASP A 395 -20.82 5.03 24.79
N ALA A 396 -20.72 6.24 25.36
CA ALA A 396 -21.76 6.93 26.11
C ALA A 396 -23.11 6.97 25.39
N ASP A 397 -23.05 7.33 24.10
CA ASP A 397 -24.21 7.61 23.25
C ASP A 397 -24.57 6.39 22.38
N ARG A 398 -23.89 5.25 22.60
CA ARG A 398 -23.89 4.05 21.74
C ARG A 398 -23.50 4.35 20.29
N ARG A 399 -22.64 5.35 20.06
CA ARG A 399 -22.12 5.70 18.73
C ARG A 399 -21.08 4.68 18.23
N GLU A 400 -20.82 4.74 16.93
CA GLU A 400 -19.65 4.10 16.32
C GLU A 400 -18.37 4.70 16.92
N LEU A 401 -17.32 3.88 17.09
CA LEU A 401 -16.05 4.34 17.65
C LEU A 401 -15.31 5.23 16.65
N ILE A 402 -15.14 6.50 16.98
CA ILE A 402 -14.37 7.46 16.17
C ILE A 402 -13.05 7.77 16.87
N PHE A 403 -11.96 7.54 16.16
CA PHE A 403 -10.59 7.84 16.61
C PHE A 403 -10.01 9.03 15.84
N LYS A 404 -9.14 9.79 16.49
CA LYS A 404 -8.41 10.91 15.90
C LYS A 404 -7.17 10.42 15.16
N GLU A 405 -7.16 10.62 13.84
CA GLU A 405 -5.95 10.63 12.99
C GLU A 405 -4.97 9.45 13.19
N LEU A 406 -5.46 8.23 13.46
CA LEU A 406 -4.61 7.07 13.82
C LEU A 406 -3.49 6.73 12.81
N GLN A 407 -3.66 7.11 11.54
CA GLN A 407 -2.64 6.89 10.51
C GLN A 407 -1.41 7.78 10.72
N ASP A 408 -1.60 8.98 11.26
CA ASP A 408 -0.56 9.95 11.59
C ASP A 408 -0.07 9.80 13.04
N LEU A 409 -0.92 9.28 13.96
CA LEU A 409 -0.55 9.06 15.36
C LEU A 409 0.17 7.73 15.62
N ILE A 410 -0.30 6.62 15.04
CA ILE A 410 0.18 5.25 15.33
C ILE A 410 0.54 4.45 14.06
N GLY A 411 0.68 5.13 12.92
CA GLY A 411 1.04 4.52 11.64
C GLY A 411 -0.04 3.62 11.02
N GLN A 412 -1.25 3.57 11.59
CA GLN A 412 -2.29 2.62 11.20
C GLN A 412 -3.72 3.10 11.53
N ALA A 413 -4.52 3.42 10.50
CA ALA A 413 -5.97 3.60 10.63
C ALA A 413 -6.77 2.69 9.68
N PRO A 414 -8.02 2.29 10.05
CA PRO A 414 -8.92 1.57 9.16
C PRO A 414 -9.02 2.23 7.77
N PHE A 415 -8.93 1.41 6.71
CA PHE A 415 -8.97 1.80 5.29
C PHE A 415 -7.81 2.68 4.77
N MET A 416 -7.01 3.31 5.65
CA MET A 416 -5.92 4.22 5.30
C MET A 416 -4.56 3.54 5.02
N SER A 417 -4.57 2.30 4.52
CA SER A 417 -3.34 1.62 4.09
C SER A 417 -2.59 2.49 3.05
N PRO A 418 -1.31 2.83 3.26
CA PRO A 418 -0.52 3.67 2.35
C PRO A 418 -0.16 2.95 1.04
N SER A 419 -0.34 1.63 0.97
CA SER A 419 -0.07 0.83 -0.23
C SER A 419 -1.10 -0.28 -0.44
N VAL A 420 -1.13 -0.86 -1.65
CA VAL A 420 -1.85 -2.11 -1.94
C VAL A 420 -1.26 -3.35 -1.23
N PHE A 421 -0.11 -3.21 -0.58
CA PHE A 421 0.59 -4.25 0.16
C PHE A 421 0.39 -4.15 1.69
N ASN A 422 -0.60 -3.38 2.14
CA ASN A 422 -0.94 -3.11 3.55
C ASN A 422 0.02 -2.09 4.24
N PHE A 423 -0.18 -1.82 5.53
CA PHE A 423 0.58 -0.81 6.32
C PHE A 423 2.09 -1.03 6.42
N TYR A 424 2.55 -2.26 6.16
CA TYR A 424 3.96 -2.63 6.28
C TYR A 424 4.31 -3.82 5.38
N ARG A 425 5.58 -3.89 5.00
CA ARG A 425 6.14 -4.91 4.11
C ARG A 425 6.16 -6.28 4.83
N PRO A 426 5.61 -7.35 4.23
CA PRO A 426 5.50 -8.66 4.87
C PRO A 426 6.82 -9.47 4.88
N ASP A 427 7.91 -8.85 4.45
CA ASP A 427 9.29 -9.31 4.44
C ASP A 427 10.23 -8.38 5.23
N PHE A 428 9.69 -7.40 5.98
CA PHE A 428 10.51 -6.45 6.76
C PHE A 428 11.26 -7.14 7.93
N GLN A 429 12.57 -6.92 7.99
CA GLN A 429 13.45 -7.37 9.08
C GLN A 429 14.00 -6.15 9.84
N PRO A 430 13.63 -5.95 11.13
CA PRO A 430 14.28 -4.95 11.99
C PRO A 430 15.71 -5.38 12.34
N SER A 431 16.56 -4.40 12.63
CA SER A 431 17.98 -4.58 12.93
C SER A 431 18.31 -5.40 14.18
N GLY A 432 17.38 -5.56 15.13
CA GLY A 432 17.58 -6.36 16.34
C GLY A 432 17.21 -7.85 16.21
N LEU A 433 16.63 -8.27 15.08
CA LEU A 433 16.26 -9.66 14.78
C LEU A 433 17.41 -10.45 14.12
N PRO A 434 17.60 -11.75 14.47
CA PRO A 434 18.57 -12.62 13.79
C PRO A 434 18.34 -12.74 12.28
N ASP A 435 19.42 -12.94 11.53
CA ASP A 435 19.38 -13.08 10.07
C ASP A 435 18.41 -14.18 9.60
N GLY A 436 17.60 -13.84 8.59
CA GLY A 436 16.60 -14.73 8.01
C GLY A 436 15.26 -14.79 8.77
N LEU A 437 15.09 -14.04 9.87
CA LEU A 437 13.80 -13.84 10.53
C LEU A 437 13.23 -12.47 10.20
N VAL A 438 11.95 -12.41 9.83
CA VAL A 438 11.21 -11.15 9.61
C VAL A 438 10.32 -10.80 10.80
N ALA A 439 10.08 -9.52 11.03
CA ALA A 439 9.02 -9.03 11.90
C ALA A 439 8.31 -7.87 11.18
N PRO A 440 7.41 -8.19 10.23
CA PRO A 440 6.72 -7.20 9.38
C PRO A 440 6.17 -5.99 10.13
N GLU A 441 5.57 -6.25 11.29
CA GLU A 441 4.93 -5.32 12.22
C GLU A 441 5.92 -4.28 12.79
N ALA A 442 7.22 -4.61 12.81
CA ALA A 442 8.28 -3.72 13.29
C ALA A 442 8.54 -2.51 12.37
N GLN A 443 7.99 -2.48 11.15
CA GLN A 443 8.15 -1.33 10.26
C GLN A 443 7.36 -0.10 10.75
N ILE A 444 6.18 -0.31 11.37
CA ILE A 444 5.38 0.77 11.98
C ILE A 444 5.70 0.97 13.47
N PHE A 445 6.50 0.08 14.07
CA PHE A 445 7.04 0.23 15.42
C PHE A 445 8.26 1.16 15.42
N GLU A 446 8.01 2.46 15.28
CA GLU A 446 9.00 3.53 15.36
C GLU A 446 8.67 4.54 16.49
N GLY A 447 9.58 5.46 16.78
CA GLY A 447 9.60 6.25 18.02
C GLY A 447 8.30 6.99 18.32
N ALA A 448 7.79 7.75 17.36
CA ALA A 448 6.59 8.55 17.59
C ALA A 448 5.31 7.70 17.65
N ASN A 449 5.16 6.73 16.74
CA ASN A 449 4.07 5.75 16.78
C ASN A 449 4.02 4.99 18.11
N VAL A 450 5.19 4.63 18.67
CA VAL A 450 5.29 3.95 19.97
C VAL A 450 4.91 4.88 21.11
N VAL A 451 5.44 6.10 21.18
CA VAL A 451 5.10 7.06 22.24
C VAL A 451 3.63 7.49 22.17
N ASN A 452 3.09 7.78 20.98
CA ASN A 452 1.68 8.09 20.79
C ASN A 452 0.77 6.91 21.13
N PHE A 453 1.15 5.67 20.77
CA PHE A 453 0.40 4.49 21.19
C PHE A 453 0.42 4.33 22.72
N MET A 454 1.57 4.51 23.37
CA MET A 454 1.67 4.47 24.84
C MET A 454 0.81 5.57 25.49
N ASN A 455 0.97 6.83 25.08
CA ASN A 455 0.17 7.95 25.58
C ASN A 455 -1.33 7.71 25.36
N GLY A 456 -1.71 7.22 24.18
CA GLY A 456 -3.07 6.85 23.82
C GLY A 456 -3.67 5.82 24.76
N MET A 457 -2.94 4.73 25.04
CA MET A 457 -3.38 3.68 25.97
C MET A 457 -3.44 4.18 27.42
N LEU A 458 -2.43 4.93 27.87
CA LEU A 458 -2.36 5.48 29.24
C LEU A 458 -3.47 6.51 29.49
N SER A 459 -3.70 7.43 28.55
CA SER A 459 -4.80 8.39 28.58
C SER A 459 -6.16 7.69 28.62
N MET A 460 -6.38 6.70 27.75
CA MET A 460 -7.62 5.94 27.69
C MET A 460 -7.90 5.18 29.00
N ILE A 461 -6.87 4.59 29.62
CA ILE A 461 -7.00 3.95 30.95
C ILE A 461 -7.32 4.99 32.02
N LYS A 462 -6.57 6.10 32.08
CA LYS A 462 -6.69 7.18 33.07
C LYS A 462 -8.08 7.82 33.07
N HIS A 463 -8.62 8.12 31.90
CA HIS A 463 -9.90 8.83 31.74
C HIS A 463 -11.13 7.92 31.57
N GLY A 464 -10.93 6.61 31.44
CA GLY A 464 -12.02 5.63 31.30
C GLY A 464 -12.61 5.50 29.89
N GLY A 465 -12.01 6.16 28.88
CA GLY A 465 -12.52 6.16 27.52
C GLY A 465 -11.69 6.97 26.51
N LEU A 466 -12.25 7.17 25.32
CA LEU A 466 -11.61 7.80 24.16
C LEU A 466 -11.86 9.31 24.14
N SER A 467 -10.90 10.08 24.66
CA SER A 467 -10.74 11.52 24.42
C SER A 467 -9.38 11.81 23.77
N ASP A 468 -9.12 13.07 23.39
CA ASP A 468 -7.78 13.53 22.98
C ASP A 468 -6.95 14.15 24.12
N CYS A 469 -7.50 14.18 25.35
CA CYS A 469 -6.78 14.63 26.54
C CYS A 469 -5.51 13.80 26.77
N ASP A 470 -4.46 14.43 27.29
CA ASP A 470 -3.16 13.80 27.55
C ASP A 470 -2.57 13.05 26.32
N GLY A 471 -2.86 13.49 25.08
CA GLY A 471 -2.42 12.79 23.87
C GLY A 471 -3.19 11.49 23.60
N GLY A 472 -4.46 11.45 24.01
CA GLY A 472 -5.39 10.35 23.75
C GLY A 472 -5.77 10.21 22.27
N LEU A 473 -6.31 9.03 21.92
CA LEU A 473 -6.66 8.65 20.54
C LEU A 473 -8.13 8.95 20.16
N GLY A 474 -8.91 9.52 21.06
CA GLY A 474 -10.30 9.91 20.82
C GLY A 474 -10.43 11.26 20.11
N LEU A 475 -11.65 11.67 19.81
CA LEU A 475 -11.94 13.04 19.36
C LEU A 475 -11.79 14.04 20.51
N ALA A 476 -11.75 15.33 20.15
CA ALA A 476 -11.79 16.42 21.13
C ALA A 476 -13.10 16.42 21.93
N THR A 477 -12.98 16.48 23.26
CA THR A 477 -14.11 16.53 24.19
C THR A 477 -14.05 17.77 25.08
N GLU A 478 -15.21 18.34 25.46
CA GLU A 478 -15.24 19.53 26.34
C GLU A 478 -14.72 19.23 27.76
N THR A 479 -14.74 17.96 28.18
CA THR A 479 -14.11 17.45 29.40
C THR A 479 -13.57 16.04 29.15
N CYS A 480 -12.46 15.67 29.80
CA CYS A 480 -11.75 14.42 29.48
C CYS A 480 -12.48 13.12 29.87
N GLY A 481 -13.47 13.18 30.77
CA GLY A 481 -14.06 12.00 31.42
C GLY A 481 -15.58 12.06 31.57
N GLN A 482 -16.32 12.39 30.51
CA GLN A 482 -17.78 12.27 30.50
C GLN A 482 -18.29 11.13 29.59
N GLY A 483 -19.25 10.40 30.13
CA GLY A 483 -20.14 9.49 29.41
C GLY A 483 -19.58 8.10 29.10
N GLN A 484 -18.33 8.01 28.64
CA GLN A 484 -17.72 6.74 28.25
C GLN A 484 -17.18 5.98 29.47
N SER A 485 -17.29 4.65 29.46
CA SER A 485 -16.75 3.80 30.53
C SER A 485 -16.44 2.40 30.01
N PHE A 486 -15.37 1.81 30.54
CA PHE A 486 -15.22 0.36 30.66
C PHE A 486 -16.36 -0.19 31.54
N THR A 487 -17.08 -1.22 31.10
CA THR A 487 -18.15 -1.83 31.93
C THR A 487 -17.71 -3.09 32.67
N LYS A 488 -16.53 -3.65 32.33
CA LYS A 488 -16.01 -4.86 32.99
C LYS A 488 -15.84 -4.63 34.48
N ALA A 489 -16.64 -5.32 35.29
CA ALA A 489 -16.42 -5.43 36.72
C ALA A 489 -15.19 -6.33 36.99
N TRP A 490 -14.38 -5.94 37.95
CA TRP A 490 -13.20 -6.68 38.41
C TRP A 490 -13.46 -7.24 39.81
N GLY A 491 -12.95 -8.45 40.09
CA GLY A 491 -13.11 -9.12 41.38
C GLY A 491 -12.17 -8.59 42.47
N SER A 492 -11.74 -9.48 43.36
CA SER A 492 -10.60 -9.21 44.24
C SER A 492 -9.32 -8.94 43.45
N GLN A 493 -8.30 -8.38 44.10
CA GLN A 493 -6.99 -8.09 43.49
C GLN A 493 -6.39 -9.30 42.75
N SER A 494 -6.46 -10.50 43.33
CA SER A 494 -5.94 -11.72 42.72
C SER A 494 -6.74 -12.13 41.48
N GLU A 495 -8.08 -12.13 41.58
CA GLU A 495 -8.97 -12.47 40.45
C GLU A 495 -8.80 -11.47 39.30
N ALA A 496 -8.71 -10.17 39.61
CA ALA A 496 -8.52 -9.11 38.63
C ALA A 496 -7.16 -9.20 37.91
N LEU A 497 -6.08 -9.54 38.63
CA LEU A 497 -4.76 -9.74 38.02
C LEU A 497 -4.69 -11.02 37.17
N GLU A 498 -5.38 -12.09 37.58
CA GLU A 498 -5.49 -13.32 36.80
C GLU A 498 -6.34 -13.13 35.53
N GLU A 499 -7.50 -12.47 35.64
CA GLU A 499 -8.32 -12.06 34.49
C GLU A 499 -7.55 -11.14 33.53
N LEU A 500 -6.83 -10.12 34.03
CA LEU A 500 -6.02 -9.24 33.18
C LEU A 500 -4.89 -10.00 32.47
N ASN A 501 -4.22 -10.92 33.16
CA ASN A 501 -3.20 -11.78 32.56
C ASN A 501 -3.78 -12.63 31.42
N LEU A 502 -4.91 -13.30 31.69
CA LEU A 502 -5.61 -14.16 30.74
C LEU A 502 -6.12 -13.36 29.53
N LEU A 503 -6.87 -12.29 29.76
CA LEU A 503 -7.49 -11.50 28.70
C LEU A 503 -6.46 -10.73 27.86
N LEU A 504 -5.59 -9.93 28.49
CA LEU A 504 -4.72 -9.01 27.73
C LEU A 504 -3.51 -9.72 27.10
N THR A 505 -3.02 -10.82 27.69
CA THR A 505 -1.82 -11.53 27.22
C THR A 505 -2.02 -13.00 26.85
N GLY A 506 -3.14 -13.64 27.21
CA GLY A 506 -3.31 -15.09 27.07
C GLY A 506 -2.62 -15.89 28.18
N GLY A 507 -2.54 -15.34 29.39
CA GLY A 507 -1.92 -15.99 30.56
C GLY A 507 -0.39 -15.97 30.57
N ARG A 508 0.24 -15.18 29.69
CA ARG A 508 1.68 -15.24 29.40
C ARG A 508 2.56 -14.32 30.25
N LEU A 509 2.01 -13.43 31.08
CA LEU A 509 2.82 -12.53 31.92
C LEU A 509 3.85 -13.34 32.72
N THR A 510 5.12 -12.98 32.59
CA THR A 510 6.22 -13.55 33.37
C THR A 510 6.02 -13.25 34.85
N ASN A 511 6.59 -14.09 35.73
CA ASN A 511 6.54 -13.87 37.18
C ASN A 511 7.03 -12.46 37.58
N LYS A 512 7.93 -11.84 36.78
CA LYS A 512 8.42 -10.49 37.01
C LYS A 512 7.39 -9.43 36.61
N SER A 513 6.79 -9.52 35.43
CA SER A 513 5.70 -8.63 34.99
C SER A 513 4.47 -8.74 35.90
N GLN A 514 4.12 -9.94 36.38
CA GLN A 514 3.04 -10.15 37.36
C GLN A 514 3.33 -9.42 38.68
N GLN A 515 4.54 -9.53 39.23
CA GLN A 515 4.93 -8.80 40.45
C GLN A 515 4.86 -7.27 40.29
N ILE A 516 5.20 -6.75 39.11
CA ILE A 516 5.13 -5.31 38.81
C ILE A 516 3.68 -4.84 38.69
N ALA A 517 2.82 -5.59 37.97
CA ALA A 517 1.40 -5.30 37.89
C ALA A 517 0.70 -5.40 39.25
N GLN A 518 1.10 -6.36 40.11
CA GLN A 518 0.62 -6.47 41.48
C GLN A 518 1.03 -5.24 42.33
N ALA A 519 2.31 -4.85 42.31
CA ALA A 519 2.79 -3.68 43.05
C ALA A 519 2.15 -2.37 42.56
N ALA A 520 1.82 -2.27 41.27
CA ALA A 520 1.04 -1.16 40.71
C ALA A 520 -0.41 -1.16 41.24
N TYR A 521 -1.07 -2.32 41.29
CA TYR A 521 -2.40 -2.47 41.88
C TYR A 521 -2.43 -2.05 43.36
N GLU A 522 -1.48 -2.50 44.16
CA GLU A 522 -1.40 -2.22 45.60
C GLU A 522 -1.18 -0.73 45.91
N LYS A 523 -0.62 0.01 44.96
CA LYS A 523 -0.32 1.45 45.08
C LYS A 523 -1.44 2.35 44.55
N GLU A 524 -1.97 2.05 43.37
CA GLU A 524 -2.85 2.93 42.59
C GLU A 524 -4.07 2.22 41.96
N GLY A 525 -4.29 0.93 42.28
CA GLY A 525 -5.48 0.17 41.90
C GLY A 525 -5.47 -0.39 40.47
N ILE A 526 -6.66 -0.80 40.01
CA ILE A 526 -6.85 -1.53 38.74
C ILE A 526 -6.30 -0.79 37.51
N GLN A 527 -6.40 0.54 37.46
CA GLN A 527 -5.89 1.35 36.35
C GLN A 527 -4.36 1.21 36.25
N ALA A 528 -3.63 1.35 37.36
CA ALA A 528 -2.17 1.22 37.34
C ALA A 528 -1.68 -0.20 36.99
N ALA A 529 -2.46 -1.24 37.36
CA ALA A 529 -2.21 -2.61 36.91
C ALA A 529 -2.43 -2.79 35.39
N GLN A 530 -3.49 -2.18 34.84
CA GLN A 530 -3.74 -2.14 33.39
C GLN A 530 -2.62 -1.40 32.65
N GLU A 531 -2.18 -0.24 33.16
CA GLU A 531 -1.06 0.54 32.59
C GLU A 531 0.24 -0.28 32.57
N ALA A 532 0.57 -0.98 33.65
CA ALA A 532 1.74 -1.86 33.69
C ALA A 532 1.64 -2.99 32.65
N ILE A 533 0.46 -3.62 32.50
CA ILE A 533 0.28 -4.73 31.56
C ILE A 533 0.33 -4.25 30.10
N VAL A 534 -0.22 -3.09 29.74
CA VAL A 534 -0.17 -2.60 28.33
C VAL A 534 1.22 -2.11 27.91
N LEU A 535 2.11 -1.80 28.86
CA LEU A 535 3.53 -1.52 28.63
C LEU A 535 4.41 -2.78 28.65
N ALA A 536 3.87 -3.93 29.07
CA ALA A 536 4.65 -5.16 29.20
C ALA A 536 4.96 -5.81 27.82
N PRO A 537 6.12 -6.49 27.66
CA PRO A 537 6.44 -7.24 26.45
C PRO A 537 5.38 -8.27 26.05
N GLU A 538 4.73 -8.91 27.03
CA GLU A 538 3.73 -9.95 26.82
C GLU A 538 2.41 -9.42 26.25
N PHE A 539 2.09 -8.13 26.47
CA PHE A 539 1.00 -7.47 25.76
C PHE A 539 1.42 -7.01 24.36
N ASN A 540 2.69 -6.66 24.15
CA ASN A 540 3.16 -6.07 22.90
C ASN A 540 3.65 -7.08 21.86
N ALA A 541 3.90 -8.33 22.25
CA ALA A 541 4.24 -9.45 21.38
C ALA A 541 3.36 -10.69 21.64
N LEU A 542 3.10 -11.46 20.58
CA LEU A 542 2.63 -12.84 20.63
C LEU A 542 3.85 -13.79 20.63
N GLY A 543 3.73 -14.91 21.35
CA GLY A 543 4.82 -15.87 21.59
C GLY A 543 5.01 -16.13 23.08
N ASP A 544 5.51 -17.32 23.43
CA ASP A 544 5.94 -17.64 24.80
C ASP A 544 7.16 -16.76 25.15
N PRO A 545 7.12 -15.90 26.20
CA PRO A 545 8.22 -14.97 26.48
C PRO A 545 9.55 -15.64 26.83
N ARG A 546 9.52 -16.87 27.38
CA ARG A 546 10.70 -17.67 27.74
C ARG A 546 11.74 -16.86 28.56
N PRO A 547 11.38 -16.34 29.74
CA PRO A 547 12.24 -15.45 30.53
C PRO A 547 13.58 -16.12 30.87
N GLU A 548 14.68 -15.45 30.53
CA GLU A 548 16.02 -15.86 30.95
C GLU A 548 16.30 -15.36 32.37
N GLY A 549 17.16 -16.07 33.12
CA GLY A 549 17.50 -15.71 34.50
C GLY A 549 18.42 -14.48 34.63
N SER A 550 18.86 -13.92 33.51
CA SER A 550 19.69 -12.72 33.41
C SER A 550 18.86 -11.45 33.20
N GLN A 551 19.41 -10.32 33.66
CA GLN A 551 18.96 -9.00 33.22
C GLN A 551 19.59 -8.69 31.85
N ARG A 552 19.01 -7.74 31.11
CA ARG A 552 19.68 -7.15 29.95
C ARG A 552 20.74 -6.17 30.45
N ASP A 553 21.95 -6.28 29.92
CA ASP A 553 22.97 -5.25 30.06
C ASP A 553 22.67 -4.14 29.05
N ASP A 554 22.07 -3.05 29.50
CA ASP A 554 21.77 -1.86 28.67
C ASP A 554 23.06 -1.04 28.44
N ALA A 555 24.04 -1.69 27.82
CA ALA A 555 25.34 -1.15 27.46
C ALA A 555 25.20 -0.12 26.34
N THR A 556 24.91 1.12 26.73
CA THR A 556 25.02 2.28 25.86
C THR A 556 26.47 2.45 25.41
N GLU A 557 26.75 2.15 24.15
CA GLU A 557 28.07 2.42 23.56
C GLU A 557 28.33 3.93 23.59
N GLY A 558 29.23 4.34 24.49
CA GLY A 558 29.58 5.75 24.65
C GLY A 558 30.20 6.29 23.36
N ALA A 559 29.65 7.38 22.85
CA ALA A 559 30.07 7.98 21.58
C ALA A 559 31.61 8.18 21.54
N PRO A 560 32.29 7.73 20.47
CA PRO A 560 33.75 7.72 20.42
C PRO A 560 34.32 9.13 20.60
N THR A 561 35.29 9.27 21.51
CA THR A 561 35.84 10.57 21.89
C THR A 561 36.80 11.07 20.79
N THR A 562 36.24 11.72 19.79
CA THR A 562 36.95 12.29 18.63
C THR A 562 38.03 13.29 19.07
N THR A 563 39.30 12.92 18.92
CA THR A 563 40.47 13.80 19.17
C THR A 563 40.80 14.72 17.99
N ARG A 564 40.04 14.63 16.90
CA ARG A 564 40.16 15.48 15.71
C ARG A 564 39.40 16.80 15.92
N ALA A 565 39.89 17.88 15.28
CA ALA A 565 39.09 19.08 15.09
C ALA A 565 37.78 18.76 14.31
N PRO A 566 36.65 19.42 14.61
CA PRO A 566 35.43 19.27 13.83
C PRO A 566 35.61 19.73 12.38
N ALA A 567 35.01 19.00 11.45
CA ALA A 567 34.88 19.38 10.05
C ALA A 567 33.72 20.39 9.86
N SER A 568 33.71 21.06 8.71
CA SER A 568 32.54 21.82 8.29
C SER A 568 31.32 20.90 8.15
N TYR A 569 30.18 21.36 8.68
CA TYR A 569 28.88 20.69 8.54
C TYR A 569 28.49 20.50 7.07
N LYS A 570 27.83 19.39 6.75
CA LYS A 570 27.08 19.19 5.50
C LYS A 570 25.79 18.39 5.73
N ALA A 571 24.77 18.62 4.92
CA ALA A 571 23.53 17.85 4.93
C ALA A 571 23.15 17.34 3.54
N LEU A 572 22.66 16.10 3.48
CA LEU A 572 21.99 15.52 2.31
C LEU A 572 20.51 15.26 2.62
N ILE A 573 19.63 15.80 1.80
CA ILE A 573 18.19 15.55 1.86
C ILE A 573 17.77 14.76 0.61
N ASN A 574 17.09 13.63 0.80
CA ASN A 574 16.39 12.94 -0.27
C ASN A 574 14.90 13.24 -0.18
N LEU A 575 14.37 13.96 -1.17
CA LEU A 575 12.94 14.19 -1.34
C LEU A 575 12.36 13.10 -2.26
N TYR A 576 11.77 12.09 -1.64
CA TYR A 576 11.16 10.97 -2.33
C TYR A 576 9.77 11.33 -2.85
N LEU A 577 9.53 11.09 -4.14
CA LEU A 577 8.25 11.33 -4.82
C LEU A 577 7.54 9.98 -4.99
N GLY A 578 6.81 9.56 -3.96
CA GLY A 578 6.30 8.19 -3.81
C GLY A 578 5.09 7.86 -4.69
N GLY A 579 5.18 6.74 -5.42
CA GLY A 579 4.17 6.26 -6.36
C GLY A 579 4.61 6.24 -7.83
N GLY A 580 5.92 6.33 -8.09
CA GLY A 580 6.49 6.36 -9.44
C GLY A 580 6.09 7.61 -10.22
N ALA A 581 6.82 8.70 -10.04
CA ALA A 581 6.44 10.02 -10.52
C ALA A 581 6.58 10.22 -12.04
N ASP A 582 5.64 10.95 -12.65
CA ASP A 582 5.70 11.30 -14.08
C ASP A 582 6.65 12.47 -14.33
N THR A 583 7.93 12.18 -14.24
CA THR A 583 8.98 13.18 -14.41
C THR A 583 9.34 13.46 -15.87
N PHE A 584 8.60 12.90 -16.82
CA PHE A 584 8.55 13.40 -18.20
C PHE A 584 7.65 14.64 -18.33
N ASN A 585 6.74 14.88 -17.38
CA ASN A 585 6.04 16.17 -17.24
C ASN A 585 6.74 17.15 -16.26
N LEU A 586 7.76 16.71 -15.50
CA LEU A 586 8.62 17.59 -14.67
C LEU A 586 9.51 18.49 -15.54
N VAL A 587 10.22 17.88 -16.50
CA VAL A 587 11.14 18.55 -17.43
C VAL A 587 10.94 18.01 -18.85
N VAL A 588 10.38 18.86 -19.70
CA VAL A 588 9.90 18.54 -21.05
C VAL A 588 10.87 19.12 -22.09
N PRO A 589 11.30 18.38 -23.14
CA PRO A 589 12.11 18.95 -24.21
C PRO A 589 11.28 19.97 -25.01
N ILE A 590 11.84 21.14 -25.32
CA ILE A 590 11.18 22.17 -26.16
C ILE A 590 12.17 22.72 -27.20
N ASP A 591 11.66 23.38 -28.24
CA ASP A 591 12.48 24.02 -29.29
C ASP A 591 13.42 23.02 -30.03
N CYS A 592 12.95 21.77 -30.20
CA CYS A 592 13.66 20.65 -30.81
C CYS A 592 12.67 19.54 -31.25
N ASP A 593 13.12 18.62 -32.11
CA ASP A 593 12.29 17.53 -32.66
C ASP A 593 11.68 16.60 -31.58
N LEU A 594 12.39 16.39 -30.46
CA LEU A 594 11.90 15.61 -29.31
C LEU A 594 10.61 16.18 -28.70
N HIS A 595 10.30 17.48 -28.89
CA HIS A 595 9.02 18.03 -28.46
C HIS A 595 7.84 17.47 -29.26
N ALA A 596 8.04 17.21 -30.56
CA ALA A 596 7.01 16.60 -31.41
C ALA A 596 6.80 15.11 -31.05
N GLU A 597 7.89 14.39 -30.77
CA GLU A 597 7.81 12.99 -30.28
C GLU A 597 7.11 12.91 -28.92
N TYR A 598 7.46 13.80 -27.99
CA TYR A 598 6.81 13.96 -26.68
C TYR A 598 5.29 14.14 -26.85
N GLN A 599 4.85 15.12 -27.63
CA GLN A 599 3.41 15.36 -27.87
C GLN A 599 2.72 14.14 -28.50
N ALA A 600 3.35 13.51 -29.50
CA ALA A 600 2.78 12.40 -30.25
C ALA A 600 2.58 11.12 -29.41
N VAL A 601 3.48 10.84 -28.46
CA VAL A 601 3.42 9.64 -27.61
C VAL A 601 2.58 9.88 -26.35
N ARG A 602 2.79 11.02 -25.67
CA ARG A 602 2.09 11.40 -24.43
C ARG A 602 0.59 11.65 -24.64
N LYS A 603 0.20 12.22 -25.79
CA LYS A 603 -1.20 12.50 -26.17
C LYS A 603 -1.92 13.28 -25.05
N THR A 604 -2.93 12.69 -24.40
CA THR A 604 -3.68 13.34 -23.31
C THR A 604 -2.83 13.61 -22.06
N ALA A 605 -1.70 12.92 -21.87
CA ALA A 605 -0.77 13.15 -20.76
C ALA A 605 0.32 14.21 -21.08
N ALA A 606 0.32 14.80 -22.28
CA ALA A 606 1.27 15.84 -22.67
C ALA A 606 0.97 17.15 -21.93
N MET A 607 1.98 17.75 -21.30
CA MET A 607 1.85 19.08 -20.70
C MET A 607 1.84 20.15 -21.81
N PRO A 608 0.81 21.02 -21.89
CA PRO A 608 0.78 22.11 -22.85
C PRO A 608 1.96 23.08 -22.65
N SER A 609 2.55 23.60 -23.71
CA SER A 609 3.74 24.46 -23.62
C SER A 609 3.50 25.78 -22.86
N ALA A 610 2.24 26.21 -22.73
CA ALA A 610 1.83 27.35 -21.88
C ALA A 610 1.85 27.04 -20.37
N ASN A 611 2.00 25.77 -19.98
CA ASN A 611 2.15 25.30 -18.61
C ASN A 611 3.62 24.97 -18.26
N LEU A 612 4.57 25.50 -19.02
CA LEU A 612 6.00 25.25 -18.84
C LEU A 612 6.79 26.55 -18.68
N LEU A 613 7.79 26.52 -17.79
CA LEU A 613 8.74 27.60 -17.55
C LEU A 613 10.03 27.28 -18.31
N GLU A 614 10.37 28.09 -19.33
CA GLU A 614 11.53 27.84 -20.19
C GLU A 614 12.86 27.94 -19.42
N VAL A 615 13.71 26.93 -19.59
CA VAL A 615 15.13 26.93 -19.20
C VAL A 615 16.00 26.59 -20.40
N SER A 616 17.21 27.15 -20.46
CA SER A 616 18.22 26.83 -21.47
C SER A 616 19.32 25.93 -20.89
N THR A 617 19.86 25.02 -21.69
CA THR A 617 20.98 24.14 -21.32
C THR A 617 21.98 23.98 -22.47
N VAL A 618 23.15 23.45 -22.16
CA VAL A 618 24.17 23.05 -23.15
C VAL A 618 24.42 21.55 -23.09
N GLY A 619 24.98 20.97 -24.15
CA GLY A 619 25.37 19.55 -24.21
C GLY A 619 24.23 18.54 -24.43
N GLN A 620 23.01 19.02 -24.70
CA GLN A 620 21.84 18.18 -24.98
C GLN A 620 21.38 18.36 -26.44
N SER A 621 20.63 17.39 -26.97
CA SER A 621 20.00 17.47 -28.30
C SER A 621 18.99 18.62 -28.43
N CYS A 622 18.41 19.06 -27.31
CA CYS A 622 17.57 20.25 -27.21
C CYS A 622 18.33 21.34 -26.45
N SER A 623 18.42 22.56 -27.00
CA SER A 623 19.04 23.70 -26.30
C SER A 623 18.18 24.23 -25.16
N LYS A 624 16.90 23.83 -25.11
CA LYS A 624 15.90 24.28 -24.14
C LYS A 624 15.04 23.15 -23.61
N PHE A 625 14.56 23.35 -22.39
CA PHE A 625 13.58 22.50 -21.74
C PHE A 625 12.52 23.37 -21.04
N GLY A 626 11.34 22.82 -20.82
CA GLY A 626 10.27 23.43 -20.04
C GLY A 626 10.12 22.73 -18.69
N VAL A 627 10.23 23.48 -17.60
CA VAL A 627 9.97 23.01 -16.23
C VAL A 627 8.48 23.16 -15.92
N HIS A 628 7.88 22.23 -15.18
CA HIS A 628 6.45 22.33 -14.82
C HIS A 628 6.08 23.67 -14.16
N ARG A 629 4.99 24.33 -14.61
CA ARG A 629 4.53 25.66 -14.16
C ARG A 629 4.43 25.84 -12.63
N LYS A 630 4.19 24.76 -11.91
CA LYS A 630 4.03 24.74 -10.45
C LYS A 630 5.33 24.72 -9.66
N LEU A 631 6.50 24.77 -10.32
CA LEU A 631 7.82 24.79 -9.68
C LEU A 631 8.63 26.08 -9.94
N PRO A 632 8.06 27.30 -9.78
CA PRO A 632 8.80 28.55 -10.02
C PRO A 632 10.04 28.73 -9.13
N VAL A 633 10.08 28.16 -7.92
CA VAL A 633 11.28 28.20 -7.06
C VAL A 633 12.41 27.35 -7.64
N LEU A 634 12.10 26.15 -8.14
CA LEU A 634 13.09 25.29 -8.80
C LEU A 634 13.59 25.93 -10.10
N HIS A 635 12.71 26.65 -10.81
CA HIS A 635 13.06 27.44 -11.99
C HIS A 635 13.99 28.62 -11.65
N SER A 636 13.69 29.41 -10.61
CA SER A 636 14.59 30.46 -10.10
C SER A 636 15.95 29.89 -9.71
N LEU A 637 15.97 28.80 -8.93
CA LEU A 637 17.22 28.17 -8.49
C LEU A 637 18.03 27.61 -9.67
N TYR A 638 17.39 27.15 -10.74
CA TYR A 638 18.08 26.76 -11.96
C TYR A 638 18.76 27.97 -12.62
N GLN A 639 18.07 29.12 -12.70
CA GLN A 639 18.62 30.37 -13.25
C GLN A 639 19.72 30.99 -12.36
N GLU A 640 19.60 30.85 -11.03
CA GLU A 640 20.65 31.19 -10.05
C GLU A 640 21.88 30.28 -10.14
N GLY A 641 21.82 29.20 -10.95
CA GLY A 641 22.88 28.20 -11.02
C GLY A 641 22.98 27.32 -9.78
N ARG A 642 21.91 27.20 -8.99
CA ARG A 642 21.81 26.44 -7.73
C ARG A 642 20.82 25.26 -7.76
N ALA A 643 20.25 24.97 -8.93
CA ALA A 643 19.57 23.71 -9.23
C ALA A 643 19.91 23.17 -10.63
N ALA A 644 19.90 21.85 -10.78
CA ALA A 644 20.03 21.14 -12.05
C ALA A 644 18.97 20.04 -12.16
N PHE A 645 18.66 19.63 -13.40
CA PHE A 645 17.92 18.39 -13.67
C PHE A 645 18.91 17.27 -14.01
N VAL A 646 18.52 16.01 -13.74
CA VAL A 646 19.28 14.81 -14.05
C VAL A 646 18.37 13.86 -14.81
N SER A 647 18.68 13.57 -16.07
CA SER A 647 17.75 12.90 -16.99
C SER A 647 18.08 11.42 -17.20
N ASN A 648 17.09 10.68 -17.71
CA ASN A 648 17.26 9.30 -18.20
C ASN A 648 17.82 8.33 -17.13
N ILE A 649 17.43 8.57 -15.87
CA ILE A 649 17.99 7.95 -14.66
C ILE A 649 16.97 7.02 -13.99
N GLY A 650 17.45 5.98 -13.30
CA GLY A 650 16.62 5.09 -12.50
C GLY A 650 17.36 3.87 -11.96
N SER A 651 16.60 2.92 -11.42
CA SER A 651 17.12 1.67 -10.85
C SER A 651 17.70 0.77 -11.94
N LEU A 652 19.00 0.48 -11.92
CA LEU A 652 19.69 -0.30 -12.98
C LEU A 652 20.84 -1.13 -12.39
N VAL A 653 21.03 -2.36 -12.88
CA VAL A 653 22.12 -3.26 -12.41
C VAL A 653 23.38 -3.07 -13.23
N GLU A 654 23.24 -2.97 -14.54
CA GLU A 654 24.31 -2.86 -15.54
C GLU A 654 23.76 -2.16 -16.81
N PRO A 655 24.58 -1.49 -17.63
CA PRO A 655 24.10 -0.83 -18.85
C PRO A 655 23.45 -1.83 -19.82
N MET A 656 22.18 -1.64 -20.17
CA MET A 656 21.42 -2.57 -21.01
C MET A 656 20.54 -1.83 -22.02
N ASP A 657 20.22 -2.51 -23.13
CA ASP A 657 19.24 -2.03 -24.10
C ASP A 657 18.01 -2.95 -24.18
N LYS A 658 17.07 -2.59 -25.05
CA LYS A 658 15.87 -3.37 -25.36
C LYS A 658 16.17 -4.81 -25.81
N ASN A 659 17.24 -5.01 -26.59
CA ASN A 659 17.64 -6.34 -27.04
C ASN A 659 18.14 -7.18 -25.87
N ASP A 660 18.94 -6.58 -24.97
CA ASP A 660 19.43 -7.25 -23.77
C ASP A 660 18.29 -7.67 -22.85
N TYR A 661 17.32 -6.77 -22.64
CA TYR A 661 16.13 -7.02 -21.84
C TYR A 661 15.31 -8.20 -22.38
N PHE A 662 14.92 -8.17 -23.66
CA PHE A 662 14.07 -9.24 -24.23
C PHE A 662 14.79 -10.57 -24.43
N LYS A 663 16.13 -10.58 -24.56
CA LYS A 663 16.93 -11.82 -24.62
C LYS A 663 17.27 -12.38 -23.24
N GLY A 664 17.19 -11.57 -22.19
CA GLY A 664 17.69 -11.92 -20.85
C GLY A 664 19.19 -12.17 -20.83
N SER A 665 19.97 -11.40 -21.61
CA SER A 665 21.45 -11.47 -21.64
C SER A 665 22.12 -10.71 -20.49
N LYS A 666 21.37 -9.84 -19.80
CA LYS A 666 21.84 -9.00 -18.70
C LYS A 666 20.88 -9.04 -17.51
N THR A 667 21.39 -8.67 -16.35
CA THR A 667 20.68 -8.67 -15.07
C THR A 667 19.68 -7.51 -15.01
N THR A 668 18.40 -7.81 -14.83
CA THR A 668 17.36 -6.80 -14.55
C THR A 668 17.14 -6.63 -13.05
N CYS A 669 16.50 -5.53 -12.66
CA CYS A 669 16.00 -5.38 -11.30
C CYS A 669 14.90 -6.41 -11.00
N ALA A 670 14.86 -6.93 -9.78
CA ALA A 670 13.79 -7.79 -9.32
C ALA A 670 12.51 -6.99 -9.14
N GLY A 671 11.38 -7.49 -9.65
CA GLY A 671 10.09 -6.81 -9.51
C GLY A 671 10.04 -5.44 -10.21
N LEU A 672 10.55 -5.34 -11.44
CA LEU A 672 10.27 -4.16 -12.28
C LEU A 672 8.77 -3.87 -12.33
N PHE A 673 8.41 -2.59 -12.38
CA PHE A 673 7.03 -2.10 -12.38
C PHE A 673 6.20 -2.43 -11.11
N SER A 674 6.82 -2.90 -10.03
CA SER A 674 6.19 -3.08 -8.72
C SER A 674 6.63 -1.95 -7.79
N HIS A 675 5.70 -1.14 -7.26
CA HIS A 675 6.02 -0.06 -6.31
C HIS A 675 6.90 -0.58 -5.18
N SER A 676 6.46 -1.60 -4.44
CA SER A 676 7.15 -2.09 -3.25
C SER A 676 8.56 -2.60 -3.51
N ASP A 677 8.82 -3.25 -4.65
CA ASP A 677 10.17 -3.70 -5.02
C ASP A 677 11.03 -2.52 -5.50
N GLN A 678 10.46 -1.60 -6.28
CA GLN A 678 11.20 -0.49 -6.87
C GLN A 678 11.46 0.67 -5.90
N SER A 679 10.67 0.84 -4.83
CA SER A 679 11.07 1.73 -3.73
C SER A 679 12.35 1.25 -3.07
N GLU A 680 12.45 -0.05 -2.78
CA GLU A 680 13.67 -0.62 -2.22
C GLU A 680 14.82 -0.55 -3.23
N ALA A 681 14.56 -0.72 -4.53
CA ALA A 681 15.56 -0.50 -5.56
C ALA A 681 16.16 0.92 -5.54
N ALA A 682 15.32 1.96 -5.46
CA ALA A 682 15.74 3.36 -5.39
C ALA A 682 16.38 3.75 -4.04
N GLN A 683 15.90 3.18 -2.93
CA GLN A 683 16.44 3.46 -1.60
C GLN A 683 17.75 2.69 -1.29
N THR A 684 17.95 1.50 -1.85
CA THR A 684 19.10 0.62 -1.57
C THR A 684 20.16 0.59 -2.67
N LEU A 685 19.85 0.99 -3.90
CA LEU A 685 20.73 0.84 -5.08
C LEU A 685 21.22 -0.60 -5.32
N LYS A 686 20.43 -1.60 -4.90
CA LYS A 686 20.72 -3.02 -5.11
C LYS A 686 19.49 -3.76 -5.66
N CYS A 687 18.91 -3.18 -6.71
CA CYS A 687 17.60 -3.54 -7.26
C CYS A 687 17.43 -5.00 -7.72
N GLN A 688 18.52 -5.76 -7.88
CA GLN A 688 18.51 -7.19 -8.15
C GLN A 688 18.14 -8.05 -6.92
N VAL A 689 18.06 -7.44 -5.73
CA VAL A 689 17.58 -8.05 -4.49
C VAL A 689 16.25 -7.38 -4.10
N ARG A 690 15.25 -8.19 -3.70
CA ARG A 690 13.97 -7.67 -3.16
C ARG A 690 14.07 -7.39 -1.66
N GLY A 691 13.27 -6.44 -1.18
CA GLY A 691 13.13 -6.12 0.24
C GLY A 691 14.31 -5.33 0.82
N SER A 692 14.23 -5.04 2.12
CA SER A 692 15.14 -4.15 2.87
C SER A 692 16.34 -4.84 3.52
N GLY A 693 16.66 -6.06 3.06
CA GLY A 693 17.88 -6.78 3.46
C GLY A 693 19.16 -5.99 3.14
N PRO A 694 19.33 -5.48 1.90
CA PRO A 694 20.31 -4.44 1.61
C PRO A 694 19.93 -3.15 2.37
N LYS A 695 20.85 -2.58 3.14
CA LYS A 695 20.66 -1.31 3.85
C LYS A 695 20.64 -0.12 2.89
N GLY A 696 20.07 1.02 3.28
CA GLY A 696 19.88 2.17 2.41
C GLY A 696 21.15 2.93 2.06
N VAL A 697 21.16 3.61 0.91
CA VAL A 697 22.34 4.35 0.45
C VAL A 697 22.69 5.54 1.36
N GLY A 698 21.70 6.25 1.93
CA GLY A 698 21.91 7.30 2.92
C GLY A 698 22.60 6.77 4.18
N GLY A 699 22.06 5.68 4.75
CA GLY A 699 22.65 4.99 5.89
C GLY A 699 24.04 4.41 5.63
N ARG A 700 24.31 3.86 4.44
CA ARG A 700 25.66 3.39 4.04
C ARG A 700 26.66 4.54 3.91
N MET A 701 26.24 5.72 3.45
CA MET A 701 27.09 6.92 3.47
C MET A 701 27.39 7.37 4.91
N ALA A 702 26.41 7.36 5.80
CA ALA A 702 26.62 7.66 7.22
C ALA A 702 27.57 6.63 7.89
N ASP A 703 27.43 5.33 7.59
CA ASP A 703 28.35 4.30 8.08
C ASP A 703 29.80 4.55 7.62
N SER A 704 30.03 4.83 6.33
CA SER A 704 31.38 5.14 5.82
C SER A 704 31.98 6.38 6.49
N LEU A 705 31.20 7.45 6.59
CA LEU A 705 31.69 8.72 7.15
C LEU A 705 31.98 8.61 8.65
N SER A 706 31.19 7.84 9.41
CA SER A 706 31.45 7.59 10.82
C SER A 706 32.59 6.58 11.05
N GLN A 707 32.59 5.42 10.39
CA GLN A 707 33.57 4.36 10.64
C GLN A 707 34.94 4.66 10.02
N THR A 708 35.00 5.10 8.75
CA THR A 708 36.26 5.31 8.02
C THR A 708 36.89 6.66 8.33
N GLN A 709 36.08 7.70 8.58
CA GLN A 709 36.57 9.08 8.75
C GLN A 709 36.35 9.68 10.14
N ASN A 710 35.71 8.94 11.05
CA ASN A 710 35.39 9.38 12.41
C ASN A 710 34.56 10.69 12.41
N LEU A 711 33.66 10.84 11.43
CA LEU A 711 32.69 11.94 11.38
C LEU A 711 31.48 11.64 12.27
N ARG A 712 30.97 12.67 12.91
CA ARG A 712 29.70 12.60 13.63
C ARG A 712 28.55 12.71 12.63
N THR A 713 27.89 11.58 12.40
CA THR A 713 26.78 11.43 11.46
C THR A 713 25.46 11.21 12.19
N MET A 714 24.37 11.81 11.71
CA MET A 714 23.00 11.40 12.07
C MET A 714 22.17 11.17 10.81
N SER A 715 21.17 10.29 10.90
CA SER A 715 20.27 9.95 9.79
C SER A 715 18.83 9.98 10.28
N PHE A 716 17.97 10.72 9.60
CA PHE A 716 16.58 10.99 9.98
C PHE A 716 15.64 10.52 8.88
N SER A 717 14.49 9.98 9.27
CA SER A 717 13.36 9.73 8.36
C SER A 717 12.14 10.46 8.86
N LEU A 718 11.56 11.28 7.98
CA LEU A 718 10.40 12.13 8.26
C LEU A 718 9.09 11.52 7.74
N ASN A 719 9.13 10.24 7.34
CA ASN A 719 7.97 9.44 6.91
C ASN A 719 8.09 7.99 7.42
N GLY A 720 8.10 7.81 8.74
CA GLY A 720 8.18 6.50 9.40
C GLY A 720 9.53 5.78 9.22
N ARG A 721 9.54 4.44 9.25
CA ARG A 721 10.75 3.63 9.07
C ARG A 721 11.01 3.31 7.59
N GLN A 722 12.12 3.84 7.07
CA GLN A 722 12.46 3.88 5.64
C GLN A 722 13.86 3.32 5.43
N THR A 723 14.06 2.51 4.39
CA THR A 723 15.32 1.79 4.19
C THR A 723 16.48 2.75 3.91
N TRP A 724 16.26 3.81 3.11
CA TRP A 724 17.27 4.79 2.70
C TRP A 724 18.08 5.36 3.87
N ALA A 725 17.42 5.65 5.00
CA ALA A 725 18.01 6.27 6.17
C ALA A 725 18.80 5.28 7.07
N GLN A 726 18.64 3.96 6.88
CA GLN A 726 19.21 2.92 7.74
C GLN A 726 20.51 2.36 7.16
N GLY A 727 21.56 2.31 8.00
CA GLY A 727 22.83 1.63 7.72
C GLY A 727 22.88 0.23 8.33
N SER A 728 24.09 -0.33 8.38
CA SER A 728 24.47 -1.46 9.24
C SER A 728 24.82 -0.99 10.65
N TYR A 729 25.38 0.22 10.80
CA TYR A 729 25.72 0.82 12.10
C TYR A 729 24.85 2.06 12.41
N THR A 730 24.43 2.79 11.37
CA THR A 730 23.56 3.97 11.48
C THR A 730 22.09 3.57 11.67
N SER A 731 21.61 3.66 12.90
CA SER A 731 20.17 3.68 13.18
C SER A 731 19.53 4.99 12.70
N GLN A 732 18.33 4.92 12.11
CA GLN A 732 17.56 6.12 11.79
C GLN A 732 16.87 6.69 13.04
N VAL A 733 16.74 8.01 13.10
CA VAL A 733 15.83 8.70 14.02
C VAL A 733 14.52 8.98 13.27
N GLY A 734 13.39 8.57 13.85
CA GLY A 734 12.05 8.87 13.32
C GLY A 734 11.62 10.29 13.68
N VAL A 735 11.01 11.01 12.73
CA VAL A 735 10.35 12.30 12.97
C VAL A 735 8.94 12.23 12.35
N PRO A 736 7.88 12.64 13.07
CA PRO A 736 6.52 12.64 12.52
C PRO A 736 6.30 13.54 11.32
N VAL A 737 5.41 13.12 10.43
CA VAL A 737 4.84 13.94 9.34
C VAL A 737 4.09 15.18 9.84
N THR A 738 3.74 15.21 11.13
CA THR A 738 3.13 16.38 11.81
C THR A 738 4.15 17.47 12.16
N GLY A 739 5.45 17.15 12.16
CA GLY A 739 6.54 18.00 12.69
C GLY A 739 6.61 18.07 14.23
N GLU A 740 5.66 17.45 14.93
CA GLU A 740 5.54 17.46 16.38
C GLU A 740 6.08 16.13 16.95
N VAL A 741 7.08 16.20 17.83
CA VAL A 741 7.72 15.01 18.43
C VAL A 741 7.06 14.72 19.77
N PRO A 742 6.37 13.57 19.94
CA PRO A 742 5.67 13.27 21.18
C PRO A 742 6.63 12.75 22.25
N THR A 743 6.40 13.18 23.50
CA THR A 743 7.06 12.70 24.72
C THR A 743 6.13 11.79 25.52
N LEU A 744 6.69 10.87 26.30
CA LEU A 744 5.88 9.95 27.11
C LEU A 744 5.23 10.69 28.30
N LEU A 745 3.93 10.48 28.51
CA LEU A 745 3.18 11.03 29.65
C LEU A 745 3.86 10.69 30.97
N ASN A 746 4.13 11.71 31.80
CA ASN A 746 4.89 11.55 33.05
C ASN A 746 6.18 10.74 32.82
N TYR A 747 6.98 11.17 31.83
CA TYR A 747 8.19 10.50 31.33
C TYR A 747 8.98 9.78 32.43
N THR A 748 9.45 10.48 33.46
CA THR A 748 10.28 9.89 34.53
C THR A 748 9.60 8.71 35.23
N GLY A 749 8.29 8.79 35.49
CA GLY A 749 7.53 7.72 36.16
C GLY A 749 7.20 6.54 35.24
N LYS A 750 6.75 6.81 34.00
CA LYS A 750 6.37 5.75 33.05
C LYS A 750 7.59 5.10 32.38
N ARG A 751 8.69 5.84 32.22
CA ARG A 751 9.97 5.31 31.71
C ARG A 751 10.60 4.32 32.68
N GLN A 752 10.57 4.60 33.99
CA GLN A 752 11.02 3.67 35.03
C GLN A 752 10.16 2.40 35.07
N LEU A 753 8.83 2.53 34.94
CA LEU A 753 7.93 1.38 34.83
C LEU A 753 8.24 0.54 33.58
N LEU A 754 8.54 1.18 32.45
CA LEU A 754 8.96 0.50 31.23
C LEU A 754 10.30 -0.24 31.43
N ASP A 755 11.31 0.39 32.06
CA ASP A 755 12.58 -0.29 32.40
C ASP A 755 12.32 -1.53 33.25
N ASP A 756 11.53 -1.42 34.33
CA ASP A 756 11.33 -2.55 35.24
C ASP A 756 10.59 -3.74 34.58
N LEU A 757 9.74 -3.46 33.58
CA LEU A 757 9.07 -4.46 32.74
C LEU A 757 9.98 -5.04 31.65
N THR A 758 10.92 -4.28 31.09
CA THR A 758 11.75 -4.71 29.95
C THR A 758 13.16 -5.19 30.32
N ARG A 759 13.66 -4.91 31.53
CA ARG A 759 15.01 -5.26 32.01
C ARG A 759 15.26 -6.76 32.11
N GLN A 760 14.23 -7.61 32.21
CA GLN A 760 14.44 -9.06 32.10
C GLN A 760 14.71 -9.43 30.64
N LYS A 761 15.79 -10.18 30.40
CA LYS A 761 16.06 -10.72 29.07
C LYS A 761 15.05 -11.82 28.74
N LEU A 762 14.45 -11.75 27.55
CA LEU A 762 13.45 -12.70 27.08
C LEU A 762 14.03 -13.58 25.98
N GLY A 763 13.69 -14.87 26.01
CA GLY A 763 14.20 -15.83 25.03
C GLY A 763 13.55 -15.67 23.66
N ASN A 764 12.27 -15.29 23.60
CA ASN A 764 11.53 -15.12 22.35
C ASN A 764 11.88 -13.81 21.62
N VAL A 765 12.15 -13.92 20.31
CA VAL A 765 12.73 -12.82 19.52
C VAL A 765 11.83 -11.58 19.44
N TYR A 766 10.51 -11.71 19.40
CA TYR A 766 9.61 -10.56 19.31
C TYR A 766 9.39 -9.89 20.68
N CYS A 767 9.34 -10.70 21.74
CA CYS A 767 9.27 -10.19 23.11
C CYS A 767 10.54 -9.42 23.48
N GLU A 768 11.71 -9.96 23.10
CA GLU A 768 13.02 -9.33 23.32
C GLU A 768 13.25 -8.13 22.37
N GLU A 769 12.78 -8.15 21.12
CA GLU A 769 12.82 -6.99 20.22
C GLU A 769 11.99 -5.83 20.79
N TYR A 770 10.76 -6.08 21.25
CA TYR A 770 9.99 -5.05 21.95
C TYR A 770 10.73 -4.54 23.18
N ALA A 771 11.24 -5.43 24.03
CA ALA A 771 11.85 -5.06 25.30
C ALA A 771 13.16 -4.26 25.13
N LYS A 772 13.97 -4.58 24.10
CA LYS A 772 15.13 -3.76 23.70
C LYS A 772 14.70 -2.41 23.14
N SER A 773 13.81 -2.41 22.15
CA SER A 773 13.57 -1.23 21.31
C SER A 773 12.63 -0.22 21.96
N ALA A 774 11.68 -0.63 22.81
CA ALA A 774 10.69 0.28 23.40
C ALA A 774 11.32 1.40 24.27
N GLY A 775 12.26 1.06 25.16
CA GLY A 775 12.93 2.05 26.02
C GLY A 775 13.77 3.04 25.19
N ALA A 776 14.63 2.50 24.31
CA ALA A 776 15.48 3.31 23.45
C ALA A 776 14.70 4.24 22.50
N LEU A 777 13.54 3.80 22.00
CA LEU A 777 12.64 4.63 21.19
C LEU A 777 12.01 5.78 22.00
N VAL A 778 11.56 5.52 23.23
CA VAL A 778 11.05 6.55 24.15
C VAL A 778 12.13 7.57 24.49
N ASP A 779 13.35 7.12 24.80
CA ASP A 779 14.48 7.98 25.17
C ASP A 779 14.95 8.83 23.97
N SER A 780 15.00 8.24 22.77
CA SER A 780 15.31 8.96 21.52
C SER A 780 14.28 10.05 21.21
N ASN A 781 12.99 9.76 21.40
CA ASN A 781 11.92 10.74 21.25
C ASN A 781 12.01 11.89 22.26
N GLN A 782 12.32 11.59 23.53
CA GLN A 782 12.49 12.60 24.57
C GLN A 782 13.66 13.55 24.22
N ALA A 783 14.82 12.99 23.86
CA ALA A 783 15.99 13.77 23.47
C ALA A 783 15.74 14.61 22.20
N LEU A 784 15.02 14.06 21.21
CA LEU A 784 14.64 14.77 19.99
C LEU A 784 13.64 15.91 20.27
N PHE A 785 12.68 15.71 21.17
CA PHE A 785 11.77 16.77 21.62
C PHE A 785 12.54 17.90 22.32
N GLU A 786 13.43 17.57 23.27
CA GLU A 786 14.23 18.56 24.00
C GLU A 786 15.09 19.41 23.04
N GLN A 787 15.68 18.79 22.02
CA GLN A 787 16.42 19.48 20.96
C GLN A 787 15.55 20.41 20.11
N LEU A 788 14.27 20.09 19.86
CA LEU A 788 13.42 20.81 18.91
C LEU A 788 12.42 21.81 19.54
N ALA A 789 12.06 21.63 20.81
CA ALA A 789 10.97 22.37 21.45
C ALA A 789 11.18 23.90 21.49
N ASN A 790 12.43 24.35 21.66
CA ASN A 790 12.78 25.78 21.78
C ASN A 790 13.42 26.37 20.51
N VAL A 791 13.43 25.63 19.40
CA VAL A 791 14.13 26.07 18.16
C VAL A 791 13.29 27.09 17.40
N SER A 792 13.78 28.33 17.39
CA SER A 792 13.26 29.41 16.54
C SER A 792 13.91 29.35 15.16
N LEU A 793 13.09 29.51 14.11
CA LEU A 793 13.53 29.68 12.74
C LEU A 793 13.65 31.18 12.41
N MET A 794 14.41 31.53 11.36
CA MET A 794 14.74 32.94 11.03
C MET A 794 13.71 33.61 10.10
N THR A 795 12.86 32.84 9.43
CA THR A 795 11.84 33.32 8.48
C THR A 795 10.42 33.10 8.99
N SER A 796 9.51 34.03 8.67
CA SER A 796 8.07 33.94 8.99
C SER A 796 7.30 32.98 8.07
N SER A 797 7.97 32.32 7.12
CA SER A 797 7.38 31.37 6.17
C SER A 797 6.75 30.14 6.83
N TRP A 798 7.00 29.95 8.13
CA TRP A 798 6.52 28.83 8.93
C TRP A 798 5.40 29.21 9.93
N ASP A 799 5.05 30.49 10.02
CA ASP A 799 4.08 31.01 11.01
C ASP A 799 2.63 30.62 10.66
N ALA A 800 2.37 30.27 9.40
CA ALA A 800 1.05 30.00 8.85
C ALA A 800 1.06 28.79 7.89
N ILE A 801 1.63 27.66 8.33
CA ILE A 801 1.61 26.42 7.54
C ILE A 801 0.15 25.96 7.29
N PRO A 802 -0.25 25.67 6.04
CA PRO A 802 -1.58 25.18 5.70
C PRO A 802 -1.98 23.87 6.39
N SER A 803 -3.27 23.55 6.38
CA SER A 803 -3.79 22.26 6.84
C SER A 803 -3.84 21.22 5.71
N GLY A 804 -3.96 19.93 6.05
CA GLY A 804 -4.01 18.85 5.07
C GLY A 804 -2.64 18.50 4.46
N SER A 805 -2.66 17.95 3.23
CA SER A 805 -1.48 17.38 2.55
C SER A 805 -0.36 18.40 2.32
N GLU A 806 -0.71 19.61 1.86
CA GLU A 806 0.17 20.77 1.72
C GLU A 806 0.99 21.01 3.00
N GLY A 807 0.29 21.03 4.13
CA GLY A 807 0.87 21.22 5.45
C GLY A 807 1.85 20.13 5.88
N LYS A 808 1.68 18.87 5.43
CA LYS A 808 2.57 17.76 5.84
C LYS A 808 3.97 17.88 5.25
N LEU A 809 4.10 18.29 3.98
CA LEU A 809 5.43 18.52 3.40
C LEU A 809 6.09 19.78 3.99
N MET A 810 5.32 20.83 4.27
CA MET A 810 5.86 22.01 4.98
C MET A 810 6.29 21.68 6.42
N LYS A 811 5.51 20.89 7.18
CA LYS A 811 5.83 20.47 8.55
C LYS A 811 7.10 19.62 8.61
N THR A 812 7.28 18.68 7.68
CA THR A 812 8.51 17.88 7.59
C THR A 812 9.71 18.75 7.21
N MET A 813 9.60 19.64 6.21
CA MET A 813 10.69 20.59 5.90
C MET A 813 10.98 21.58 7.04
N GLN A 814 9.98 21.99 7.84
CA GLN A 814 10.17 22.79 9.06
C GLN A 814 10.99 22.01 10.10
N ALA A 815 10.70 20.72 10.28
CA ALA A 815 11.46 19.86 11.19
C ALA A 815 12.92 19.65 10.72
N VAL A 816 13.15 19.47 9.40
CA VAL A 816 14.52 19.48 8.83
C VAL A 816 15.21 20.82 9.10
N ALA A 817 14.53 21.96 8.90
CA ALA A 817 15.11 23.28 9.14
C ALA A 817 15.49 23.48 10.63
N LYS A 818 14.65 23.03 11.57
CA LYS A 818 14.95 23.06 13.00
C LYS A 818 16.11 22.13 13.38
N LEU A 819 16.15 20.91 12.83
CA LEU A 819 17.30 19.99 13.02
C LEU A 819 18.59 20.60 12.48
N ILE A 820 18.53 21.29 11.33
CA ILE A 820 19.67 22.04 10.80
C ILE A 820 20.10 23.15 11.77
N VAL A 821 19.20 23.89 12.44
CA VAL A 821 19.61 24.87 13.50
C VAL A 821 20.39 24.17 14.62
N THR A 822 19.91 23.04 15.14
CA THR A 822 20.53 22.35 16.29
C THR A 822 21.86 21.67 15.97
N ARG A 823 22.33 21.72 14.71
CA ARG A 823 23.59 21.08 14.24
C ARG A 823 24.79 21.30 15.17
N THR A 824 24.93 22.52 15.70
CA THR A 824 26.05 22.93 16.56
C THR A 824 25.94 22.33 17.98
N GLU A 825 24.72 22.24 18.51
CA GLU A 825 24.43 21.68 19.83
C GLU A 825 24.52 20.15 19.81
N ARG A 826 23.96 19.52 18.78
CA ARG A 826 24.14 18.09 18.45
C ARG A 826 25.60 17.74 18.11
N GLN A 827 26.47 18.74 17.92
CA GLN A 827 27.86 18.61 17.49
C GLN A 827 28.03 17.69 16.28
N VAL A 828 27.08 17.73 15.35
CA VAL A 828 27.04 16.84 14.17
C VAL A 828 27.78 17.48 13.00
N GLU A 829 28.43 16.64 12.20
CA GLU A 829 29.19 17.07 11.02
C GLU A 829 28.47 16.68 9.74
N ARG A 830 27.64 15.62 9.77
CA ARG A 830 26.88 15.13 8.62
C ARG A 830 25.45 14.73 9.02
N ASP A 831 24.45 15.41 8.46
CA ASP A 831 23.07 14.93 8.55
C ASP A 831 22.60 14.31 7.22
N PHE A 832 21.80 13.26 7.34
CA PHE A 832 21.05 12.65 6.25
C PHE A 832 19.56 12.73 6.58
N PHE A 833 18.73 13.21 5.64
CA PHE A 833 17.30 13.37 5.84
C PHE A 833 16.52 12.68 4.69
N TYR A 834 15.65 11.74 5.03
CA TYR A 834 14.63 11.23 4.12
C TYR A 834 13.30 11.96 4.34
N VAL A 835 12.83 12.67 3.33
CA VAL A 835 11.51 13.34 3.29
C VAL A 835 10.72 12.72 2.13
N GLU A 836 9.42 12.54 2.29
CA GLU A 836 8.58 11.92 1.26
C GLU A 836 7.31 12.74 1.02
N LEU A 837 6.95 12.89 -0.26
CA LEU A 837 5.61 13.24 -0.71
C LEU A 837 5.10 12.08 -1.56
N GLY A 838 4.07 11.38 -1.07
CA GLY A 838 3.38 10.33 -1.82
C GLY A 838 2.38 10.90 -2.83
N GLY A 839 1.54 10.02 -3.40
CA GLY A 839 0.44 10.43 -4.28
C GLY A 839 0.81 10.60 -5.75
N PHE A 840 2.01 10.20 -6.17
CA PHE A 840 2.44 10.29 -7.57
C PHE A 840 1.95 9.16 -8.48
N ASP A 841 1.10 8.25 -7.97
CA ASP A 841 0.58 7.09 -8.70
C ASP A 841 -0.53 7.43 -9.71
N THR A 842 -0.18 8.26 -10.68
CA THR A 842 -1.06 8.98 -11.63
C THR A 842 -1.66 8.09 -12.74
N HIS A 843 -2.35 7.01 -12.37
CA HIS A 843 -3.15 6.21 -13.32
C HIS A 843 -4.38 6.95 -13.89
N ASN A 844 -4.75 8.09 -13.31
CA ASN A 844 -5.89 8.94 -13.64
C ASN A 844 -5.54 10.41 -13.28
N GLU A 845 -6.26 11.39 -13.84
CA GLU A 845 -6.19 12.81 -13.42
C GLU A 845 -4.75 13.35 -13.28
N ILE A 846 -3.91 13.01 -14.25
CA ILE A 846 -2.46 13.22 -14.16
C ILE A 846 -2.06 14.69 -14.10
N HIS A 847 -2.74 15.59 -14.79
CA HIS A 847 -2.40 17.01 -14.76
C HIS A 847 -2.80 17.64 -13.44
N GLU A 848 -3.97 17.28 -12.94
CA GLU A 848 -4.54 17.75 -11.68
C GLU A 848 -3.67 17.33 -10.48
N VAL A 849 -3.34 16.04 -10.40
CA VAL A 849 -2.49 15.49 -9.33
C VAL A 849 -1.04 16.00 -9.41
N MET A 850 -0.51 16.22 -10.62
CA MET A 850 0.81 16.84 -10.78
C MET A 850 0.82 18.32 -10.45
N ASP A 851 -0.21 19.08 -10.81
CA ASP A 851 -0.33 20.49 -10.42
C ASP A 851 -0.40 20.64 -8.89
N GLU A 852 -1.17 19.78 -8.21
CA GLU A 852 -1.32 19.76 -6.75
C GLU A 852 0.01 19.38 -6.06
N ASN A 853 0.56 18.21 -6.35
CA ASN A 853 1.77 17.73 -5.69
C ASN A 853 3.00 18.60 -5.95
N PHE A 854 3.11 19.23 -7.13
CA PHE A 854 4.21 20.16 -7.40
C PHE A 854 4.01 21.55 -6.79
N ASP A 855 2.77 22.02 -6.53
CA ASP A 855 2.54 23.20 -5.69
C ASP A 855 3.08 22.95 -4.27
N TYR A 856 2.76 21.78 -3.70
CA TYR A 856 3.21 21.38 -2.36
C TYR A 856 4.74 21.31 -2.28
N VAL A 857 5.40 20.73 -3.30
CA VAL A 857 6.87 20.75 -3.40
C VAL A 857 7.39 22.19 -3.51
N ASN A 858 6.79 23.05 -4.32
CA ASN A 858 7.27 24.43 -4.50
C ASN A 858 7.17 25.26 -3.22
N ILE A 859 6.00 25.25 -2.55
CA ILE A 859 5.77 26.06 -1.34
C ILE A 859 6.69 25.59 -0.20
N ALA A 860 6.88 24.28 -0.05
CA ALA A 860 7.82 23.73 0.91
C ALA A 860 9.29 24.08 0.57
N LEU A 861 9.69 24.04 -0.72
CA LEU A 861 11.01 24.49 -1.16
C LEU A 861 11.23 25.99 -0.98
N GLU A 862 10.19 26.82 -1.16
CA GLU A 862 10.27 28.28 -1.00
C GLU A 862 10.63 28.64 0.45
N ALA A 863 9.84 28.13 1.39
CA ALA A 863 10.07 28.32 2.83
C ALA A 863 11.42 27.75 3.26
N PHE A 864 11.76 26.53 2.81
CA PHE A 864 12.99 25.86 3.19
C PHE A 864 14.25 26.55 2.67
N VAL A 865 14.28 26.94 1.39
CA VAL A 865 15.46 27.61 0.82
C VAL A 865 15.59 29.04 1.33
N ALA A 866 14.50 29.76 1.58
CA ALA A 866 14.55 31.06 2.26
C ALA A 866 15.15 30.94 3.67
N GLU A 867 14.74 29.93 4.43
CA GLU A 867 15.27 29.66 5.78
C GLU A 867 16.76 29.27 5.76
N LEU A 868 17.20 28.40 4.85
CA LEU A 868 18.63 28.04 4.72
C LEU A 868 19.50 29.21 4.26
N LYS A 869 18.97 30.09 3.40
CA LYS A 869 19.65 31.33 2.99
C LYS A 869 19.72 32.31 4.17
N ALA A 870 18.66 32.46 4.97
CA ALA A 870 18.65 33.31 6.17
C ALA A 870 19.63 32.81 7.26
N GLN A 871 19.69 31.49 7.49
CA GLN A 871 20.66 30.87 8.40
C GLN A 871 22.12 30.90 7.90
N GLY A 872 22.38 31.38 6.67
CA GLY A 872 23.72 31.38 6.07
C GLY A 872 24.31 29.99 5.87
N ILE A 873 23.48 28.95 5.70
CA ILE A 873 23.90 27.54 5.67
C ILE A 873 23.57 26.82 4.35
N PHE A 874 22.93 27.50 3.39
CA PHE A 874 22.51 26.93 2.11
C PHE A 874 23.64 26.25 1.31
N ASP A 875 24.88 26.77 1.38
CA ASP A 875 26.06 26.16 0.72
C ASP A 875 26.51 24.83 1.34
N ALA A 876 26.04 24.52 2.55
CA ALA A 876 26.29 23.26 3.25
C ALA A 876 25.14 22.23 3.09
N VAL A 877 24.12 22.51 2.29
CA VAL A 877 22.96 21.62 2.10
C VAL A 877 22.78 21.27 0.63
N THR A 878 22.63 19.97 0.33
CA THR A 878 22.18 19.48 -0.97
C THR A 878 20.89 18.68 -0.78
N MET A 879 19.90 18.95 -1.64
CA MET A 879 18.70 18.14 -1.78
C MET A 879 18.67 17.48 -3.15
N VAL A 880 18.38 16.19 -3.19
CA VAL A 880 18.07 15.41 -4.41
C VAL A 880 16.62 14.96 -4.37
N SER A 881 15.97 14.84 -5.53
CA SER A 881 14.71 14.10 -5.64
C SER A 881 14.91 12.70 -6.22
N SER A 882 14.08 11.76 -5.80
CA SER A 882 14.04 10.38 -6.29
C SER A 882 12.61 9.84 -6.31
N SER A 883 12.39 8.65 -6.87
CA SER A 883 11.08 7.98 -6.94
C SER A 883 11.30 6.48 -7.18
N ASP A 884 10.24 5.68 -7.13
CA ASP A 884 10.28 4.24 -7.39
C ASP A 884 10.76 3.95 -8.83
N PHE A 885 10.18 4.70 -9.78
CA PHE A 885 10.46 4.69 -11.21
C PHE A 885 9.83 5.93 -11.88
N GLY A 886 10.21 6.24 -13.12
CA GLY A 886 9.41 7.15 -13.95
C GLY A 886 8.16 6.48 -14.53
N ARG A 887 7.20 7.26 -15.04
CA ARG A 887 5.98 6.76 -15.70
C ARG A 887 6.16 6.38 -17.17
N THR A 888 5.19 5.65 -17.73
CA THR A 888 5.13 5.40 -19.18
C THR A 888 5.01 6.70 -19.98
N LEU A 889 5.74 6.79 -21.10
CA LEU A 889 5.51 7.85 -22.08
C LEU A 889 4.13 7.73 -22.74
N THR A 890 3.56 6.53 -22.88
CA THR A 890 2.19 6.39 -23.39
C THR A 890 1.16 6.68 -22.29
N SER A 891 0.14 7.46 -22.65
CA SER A 891 -1.08 7.61 -21.85
C SER A 891 -1.89 6.31 -21.82
N ASN A 892 -2.49 5.99 -20.67
CA ASN A 892 -3.47 4.92 -20.50
C ASN A 892 -4.93 5.39 -20.81
N GLY A 893 -5.08 6.65 -21.23
CA GLY A 893 -6.35 7.33 -21.48
C GLY A 893 -6.46 8.60 -20.66
N LYS A 894 -6.42 8.47 -19.32
CA LYS A 894 -6.56 9.58 -18.35
C LYS A 894 -5.31 9.86 -17.52
N GLY A 895 -4.35 8.93 -17.50
CA GLY A 895 -3.08 9.07 -16.81
C GLY A 895 -2.02 8.18 -17.46
N THR A 896 -1.09 7.67 -16.66
CA THR A 896 0.01 6.82 -17.11
C THR A 896 0.19 5.60 -16.21
N ASP A 897 0.81 4.56 -16.76
CA ASP A 897 1.10 3.33 -16.01
C ASP A 897 2.60 3.26 -15.64
N HIS A 898 2.96 2.26 -14.85
CA HIS A 898 4.33 2.11 -14.33
C HIS A 898 5.36 2.00 -15.47
N GLY A 899 6.36 2.88 -15.42
CA GLY A 899 7.52 2.93 -16.30
C GLY A 899 8.79 2.52 -15.57
N TRP A 900 9.93 3.11 -15.92
CA TRP A 900 11.23 2.72 -15.37
C TRP A 900 12.20 3.91 -15.27
N ALA A 901 12.74 4.42 -16.39
CA ALA A 901 13.51 5.66 -16.40
C ALA A 901 12.65 6.89 -16.10
N GLY A 902 13.24 7.89 -15.46
CA GLY A 902 12.66 9.22 -15.27
C GLY A 902 13.71 10.32 -15.33
N ASN A 903 13.30 11.53 -14.96
CA ASN A 903 14.15 12.70 -14.77
C ASN A 903 14.01 13.20 -13.32
N HIS A 904 15.07 13.67 -12.70
CA HIS A 904 15.03 14.15 -11.31
C HIS A 904 15.73 15.52 -11.19
N PHE A 905 15.72 16.11 -10.00
CA PHE A 905 16.38 17.38 -9.74
C PHE A 905 17.32 17.30 -8.54
N VAL A 906 18.31 18.18 -8.53
CA VAL A 906 19.26 18.39 -7.44
C VAL A 906 19.45 19.88 -7.23
N LEU A 907 19.41 20.34 -5.98
CA LEU A 907 19.52 21.74 -5.60
C LEU A 907 20.32 21.92 -4.32
N GLY A 908 20.97 23.09 -4.16
CA GLY A 908 21.79 23.41 -3.00
C GLY A 908 22.77 24.54 -3.29
N GLY A 909 23.30 25.21 -2.27
CA GLY A 909 24.18 26.36 -2.47
C GLY A 909 25.54 26.01 -3.10
N ALA A 910 26.04 24.79 -2.86
CA ALA A 910 27.25 24.28 -3.53
C ALA A 910 27.01 23.65 -4.91
N VAL A 911 25.75 23.53 -5.36
CA VAL A 911 25.41 22.90 -6.64
C VAL A 911 25.78 23.82 -7.80
N ARG A 912 26.37 23.23 -8.85
CA ARG A 912 26.69 23.87 -10.14
C ARG A 912 25.56 23.66 -11.14
N GLY A 913 24.44 24.32 -10.86
CA GLY A 913 23.19 24.25 -11.58
C GLY A 913 23.20 24.86 -12.99
N GLY A 914 22.02 25.21 -13.49
CA GLY A 914 21.84 25.79 -14.82
C GLY A 914 22.06 24.80 -15.97
N LYS A 915 21.84 23.50 -15.72
CA LYS A 915 22.08 22.40 -16.66
C LYS A 915 21.02 21.31 -16.57
N VAL A 916 20.73 20.68 -17.68
CA VAL A 916 20.21 19.29 -17.71
C VAL A 916 21.43 18.36 -17.80
N LEU A 917 21.67 17.61 -16.74
CA LEU A 917 22.74 16.62 -16.58
C LEU A 917 22.23 15.24 -17.03
N ASN A 918 23.17 14.38 -17.47
CA ASN A 918 22.90 13.11 -18.17
C ASN A 918 22.14 13.29 -19.50
N ASP A 919 22.40 12.44 -20.49
CA ASP A 919 21.75 12.57 -21.79
C ASP A 919 20.23 12.35 -21.68
N TYR A 920 19.43 13.34 -22.09
CA TYR A 920 18.00 13.14 -22.31
C TYR A 920 17.79 12.03 -23.37
N PRO A 921 16.72 11.20 -23.31
CA PRO A 921 16.51 10.14 -24.28
C PRO A 921 16.60 10.62 -25.74
N GLU A 922 17.39 9.91 -26.54
CA GLU A 922 17.69 10.27 -27.95
C GLU A 922 16.45 10.16 -28.86
N SER A 923 15.43 9.42 -28.43
CA SER A 923 14.07 9.45 -28.97
C SER A 923 13.07 9.06 -27.87
N LEU A 924 11.85 9.59 -27.97
CA LEU A 924 10.70 9.27 -27.12
C LEU A 924 9.68 8.36 -27.83
N LEU A 925 9.85 8.09 -29.13
CA LEU A 925 8.93 7.27 -29.92
C LEU A 925 8.88 5.81 -29.44
N GLU A 926 7.68 5.22 -29.46
CA GLU A 926 7.49 3.79 -29.19
C GLU A 926 8.36 2.94 -30.12
N GLY A 927 8.96 1.89 -29.56
CA GLY A 927 9.79 0.96 -30.32
C GLY A 927 11.29 1.25 -30.34
N ASN A 928 11.75 2.42 -29.86
CA ASN A 928 13.17 2.80 -29.79
C ASN A 928 14.02 1.83 -28.92
N ASN A 929 15.35 1.95 -28.94
CA ASN A 929 16.24 0.96 -28.31
C ASN A 929 16.27 1.00 -26.75
N GLN A 930 15.63 1.99 -26.12
CA GLN A 930 15.35 2.00 -24.68
C GLN A 930 13.91 1.51 -24.35
N ASP A 931 12.97 1.50 -25.31
CA ASP A 931 11.56 1.18 -25.05
C ASP A 931 11.26 -0.33 -25.04
N VAL A 932 10.99 -0.88 -23.85
CA VAL A 932 10.51 -2.27 -23.65
C VAL A 932 9.00 -2.43 -23.84
N GLY A 933 8.34 -1.42 -24.40
CA GLY A 933 6.94 -1.43 -24.83
C GLY A 933 6.09 -0.43 -24.06
N ARG A 934 5.17 0.23 -24.75
CA ARG A 934 4.30 1.30 -24.22
C ARG A 934 5.06 2.54 -23.72
N GLY A 935 6.26 2.81 -24.23
CA GLY A 935 7.07 3.93 -23.78
C GLY A 935 7.62 3.70 -22.36
N ARG A 936 7.96 2.45 -22.04
CA ARG A 936 8.68 2.07 -20.82
C ARG A 936 10.17 2.14 -21.14
N LEU A 937 10.78 3.30 -20.95
CA LEU A 937 12.21 3.48 -21.23
C LEU A 937 13.07 2.82 -20.13
N ILE A 938 13.99 1.93 -20.51
CA ILE A 938 15.13 1.49 -19.69
C ILE A 938 15.99 2.73 -19.37
N PRO A 939 16.45 2.96 -18.13
CA PRO A 939 17.37 4.06 -17.83
C PRO A 939 18.68 3.93 -18.60
N LYS A 940 19.16 5.01 -19.23
CA LYS A 940 20.54 5.07 -19.73
C LYS A 940 21.54 5.19 -18.57
N TYR A 941 21.11 5.72 -17.42
CA TYR A 941 21.95 6.00 -16.26
C TYR A 941 21.39 5.35 -14.96
N PRO A 942 22.26 4.79 -14.10
CA PRO A 942 21.87 4.32 -12.76
C PRO A 942 21.68 5.49 -11.79
N TRP A 943 20.97 5.29 -10.68
CA TRP A 943 20.88 6.26 -9.57
C TRP A 943 22.26 6.67 -9.01
N GLU A 944 23.23 5.75 -9.02
CA GLU A 944 24.65 5.99 -8.75
C GLU A 944 25.20 7.21 -9.52
N SER A 945 24.67 7.50 -10.71
CA SER A 945 25.07 8.63 -11.54
C SER A 945 24.88 9.99 -10.85
N LEU A 946 23.83 10.13 -10.02
CA LEU A 946 23.60 11.31 -9.18
C LEU A 946 24.21 11.14 -7.78
N LEU A 947 24.11 9.96 -7.18
CA LEU A 947 24.47 9.79 -5.77
C LEU A 947 25.98 9.65 -5.52
N PHE A 948 26.78 9.24 -6.51
CA PHE A 948 28.25 9.21 -6.43
C PHE A 948 28.89 10.61 -6.23
N PRO A 949 28.62 11.62 -7.07
CA PRO A 949 29.19 12.96 -6.83
C PRO A 949 28.66 13.60 -5.55
N VAL A 950 27.45 13.23 -5.11
CA VAL A 950 26.88 13.65 -3.82
C VAL A 950 27.62 13.00 -2.65
N SER A 951 28.05 11.73 -2.74
CA SER A 951 28.85 11.10 -1.69
C SER A 951 30.25 11.72 -1.59
N GLU A 952 30.91 11.98 -2.72
CA GLU A 952 32.19 12.71 -2.73
C GLU A 952 32.04 14.13 -2.16
N TRP A 953 30.94 14.84 -2.45
CA TRP A 953 30.67 16.14 -1.82
C TRP A 953 30.40 16.01 -0.31
N MET A 954 29.69 14.98 0.15
CA MET A 954 29.60 14.64 1.59
C MET A 954 30.97 14.25 2.18
N GLY A 955 31.98 13.99 1.34
CA GLY A 955 33.37 13.75 1.73
C GLY A 955 33.75 12.28 1.80
N VAL A 956 32.91 11.36 1.30
CA VAL A 956 33.16 9.91 1.31
C VAL A 956 34.50 9.57 0.66
N SER A 957 35.19 8.56 1.22
CA SER A 957 36.47 8.10 0.69
C SER A 957 36.26 7.25 -0.59
N PRO A 958 37.09 7.43 -1.64
CA PRO A 958 37.05 6.56 -2.83
C PRO A 958 37.21 5.06 -2.55
N SER A 959 37.78 4.67 -1.39
CA SER A 959 37.85 3.28 -0.92
C SER A 959 36.48 2.67 -0.59
N ASP A 960 35.49 3.49 -0.25
CA ASP A 960 34.24 3.05 0.38
C ASP A 960 33.09 3.00 -0.64
N HIS A 961 33.27 3.62 -1.81
CA HIS A 961 32.29 3.63 -2.90
C HIS A 961 31.81 2.22 -3.33
N PRO A 962 32.62 1.15 -3.39
CA PRO A 962 32.11 -0.20 -3.70
C PRO A 962 31.14 -0.75 -2.64
N THR A 963 31.26 -0.31 -1.39
CA THR A 963 30.34 -0.68 -0.29
C THR A 963 29.06 0.15 -0.34
N ILE A 964 29.17 1.44 -0.69
CA ILE A 964 28.05 2.38 -0.76
C ILE A 964 27.23 2.19 -2.05
N PHE A 965 27.85 1.75 -3.14
CA PHE A 965 27.26 1.61 -4.48
C PHE A 965 27.52 0.21 -5.05
N PRO A 966 26.71 -0.81 -4.67
CA PRO A 966 26.99 -2.21 -5.00
C PRO A 966 27.06 -2.51 -6.51
N ASN A 967 26.37 -1.73 -7.35
CA ASN A 967 26.35 -1.93 -8.80
C ASN A 967 27.39 -1.07 -9.55
N LEU A 968 28.07 -0.13 -8.88
CA LEU A 968 29.07 0.76 -9.48
C LEU A 968 30.15 0.03 -10.31
N PRO A 969 30.68 -1.16 -9.94
CA PRO A 969 31.65 -1.89 -10.76
C PRO A 969 31.15 -2.32 -12.16
N ASN A 970 29.83 -2.32 -12.38
CA ASN A 970 29.22 -2.64 -13.68
C ASN A 970 29.16 -1.42 -14.63
N PHE A 971 29.49 -0.22 -14.13
CA PHE A 971 29.41 1.04 -14.86
C PHE A 971 30.80 1.62 -15.10
N ASN A 972 31.10 1.99 -16.35
CA ASN A 972 32.28 2.80 -16.65
C ASN A 972 31.98 4.30 -16.42
N SER A 973 33.02 5.14 -16.43
CA SER A 973 32.92 6.57 -16.11
C SER A 973 32.04 7.42 -17.04
N SER A 974 31.55 6.91 -18.19
CA SER A 974 30.56 7.64 -19.00
C SER A 974 29.13 7.56 -18.44
N TYR A 975 28.89 6.70 -17.46
CA TYR A 975 27.56 6.52 -16.82
C TYR A 975 27.44 7.23 -15.47
N ILE A 976 28.52 7.80 -14.94
CA ILE A 976 28.57 8.39 -13.60
C ILE A 976 28.99 9.86 -13.73
N LEU A 977 28.23 10.79 -13.16
CA LEU A 977 28.61 12.21 -13.18
C LEU A 977 29.86 12.42 -12.32
N ALA A 978 30.89 13.04 -12.89
CA ALA A 978 32.03 13.51 -12.13
C ALA A 978 31.62 14.59 -11.12
N THR A 979 32.20 14.58 -9.93
CA THR A 979 31.88 15.53 -8.85
C THR A 979 32.07 16.98 -9.27
N SER A 980 33.11 17.28 -10.05
CA SER A 980 33.37 18.60 -10.63
C SER A 980 32.34 19.06 -11.67
N THR A 981 31.43 18.20 -12.14
CA THR A 981 30.30 18.58 -13.00
C THR A 981 29.12 19.15 -12.18
N LEU A 982 28.94 18.64 -10.96
CA LEU A 982 27.80 18.92 -10.07
C LEU A 982 28.14 19.88 -8.91
N PHE A 983 29.39 19.92 -8.46
CA PHE A 983 29.87 20.74 -7.33
C PHE A 983 31.13 21.53 -7.70
N ASP A 984 31.30 22.70 -7.08
CA ASP A 984 32.45 23.62 -7.24
C ASP A 984 33.68 23.15 -6.44
#